data_AF-A0A8T6X107-F1
#
_entry.id   AF-A0A8T6X107-F1
#
_cell.length_a   1.000
_cell.length_b   1.000
_cell.length_c   1.000
_cell.angle_alpha   90.00
_cell.angle_beta   90.00
_cell.angle_gamma   90.00
#
_symmetry.space_group_name_H-M   'P 1'
#
loop_
_entity.id
_entity.type
_entity.pdbx_description
1 polymer ?
#
loop_
_entity_poly.entity_id
_entity_poly.type
_entity_poly.pdbx_seq_one_letter_code
_entity_poly.pdbx_strand_id
1 'polypeptide(L)'
;MQRGWYGIYFDLDMENVGYGWQYGLDLTGITSIQFQMYNRMYSCWIDGAYFDKTPRGDNITESANPTGDWAGYWSGFSTTSARAHVGSYSVSKYAGYSTNYFYYYWNYQNGRYADLSMYNAFKMYTYAPYGYAYLYEFRVYDANGRYAYWYTSSYTYFYYNWNYDGKWHTCNMPFDQSGTSYTYSGFDWSNIRYMRMYMRWYSSGTIYIDGAEFYYSQTAGKAGPPGLAEDIPHGIYALDDGELKITNSQFTSPEPWGAFVRSDSNLNVKSSSFDGLWGTVHPSIMNDGTTYGGILAFGGKTILDDVTITKASSSGIYVQNSDVTATGLDISGHSATYPLSAGMIVAFTNTQVGQTHTVSVSSSEFYNSPQGSGLMILGQHARGDATVDVDDVYSYRNQVYGVVTEVTGWTGNLTVSISNSEFEMNGGSGFTFNAHDAKVTPKTKVAFKVEASDAIENGAYGFLFRADKSHLNVDGHIEGLETYDNTGNGIGIEVGWLEGIMNLYFNDIFSHENMGNGMYIYFRQSQFRDFLGTTILPKGKLMVDMESCFMASNEGNGVYEVHNPAGSYQDIPTQNYEMIVKNTTIEKNNGQGWYVQPQGRPQYGSRFANYEFYNSVFSDNKGAGFYLRDQYYCYYYYGAEMEETFYFYNCTFTYNERGFRQYMDQYAYGDDVEIQFEACTFQDNDYEALYATGYWYSYYDSGMSYMKRVVYDVKDSLIDGYVYLHISGLYDQGGNVKPEGKISIVNSTYTYDEPMYLRIGSYYYSTSTPTMATVVYKGNTHTSPSIGNGIHIEMYGGSRLTGNIDIQDMDIFDPLGHGIYVKFGTLYRYTGSKSVSGKVNMVNVDIRNPLEDGVYIHTSHRQPSGGSSTGFYSLLNSRVQGANTGIKTFDFSGEIRNTRFSNLREETIYTYGGVIDVYESQVGPISEQNLRVDEKGAIRLWFELRVKVVWRDNPDQFVDGTTVEIKDNSWTILGVNSIDDMEGVLFTNLNSYTVLPEGIFTKNPYIVTADYIGIVKEQQVQIKENTEIIIKLVDDIRPRLTVESPADGHEQREQSITVKGTVYDKHTGVDR
;
A
#
# COMPACT_ATOMS: atom_id res chain seq x y z
N MET A 1 -37.20 40.20 73.95
CA MET A 1 -38.30 40.29 72.95
C MET A 1 -38.16 39.11 72.00
N GLN A 2 -39.28 38.50 71.61
CA GLN A 2 -39.35 37.23 70.88
C GLN A 2 -38.88 37.38 69.42
N ARG A 3 -38.25 36.32 68.90
CA ARG A 3 -37.88 36.14 67.49
C ARG A 3 -39.15 36.09 66.64
N GLY A 4 -39.35 37.10 65.80
CA GLY A 4 -40.38 37.14 64.77
C GLY A 4 -39.85 37.91 63.57
N TRP A 5 -40.08 37.39 62.36
CA TRP A 5 -39.71 38.05 61.11
C TRP A 5 -40.66 39.23 60.87
N TYR A 6 -40.10 40.43 60.71
CA TYR A 6 -40.85 41.61 60.28
C TYR A 6 -40.50 41.86 58.81
N GLY A 7 -41.48 41.73 57.93
CA GLY A 7 -41.37 42.16 56.54
C GLY A 7 -41.91 43.58 56.39
N ILE A 8 -41.11 44.48 55.82
CA ILE A 8 -41.56 45.81 55.38
C ILE A 8 -41.52 45.79 53.85
N TYR A 9 -42.62 46.18 53.21
CA TYR A 9 -42.70 46.38 51.77
C TYR A 9 -42.52 47.86 51.45
N PHE A 10 -41.73 48.16 50.43
CA PHE A 10 -41.60 49.49 49.84
C PHE A 10 -42.11 49.42 48.41
N ASP A 11 -43.09 50.26 48.06
CA ASP A 11 -43.47 50.46 46.66
C ASP A 11 -42.48 51.44 46.02
N LEU A 12 -41.81 50.99 44.97
CA LEU A 12 -40.93 51.85 44.18
C LEU A 12 -41.78 52.63 43.18
N ASP A 13 -41.82 53.95 43.34
CA ASP A 13 -42.44 54.86 42.37
C ASP A 13 -41.56 54.93 41.11
N MET A 14 -42.00 54.21 40.08
CA MET A 14 -41.29 54.06 38.80
C MET A 14 -41.38 55.31 37.92
N GLU A 15 -42.18 56.32 38.26
CA GLU A 15 -42.29 57.56 37.47
C GLU A 15 -41.16 58.56 37.78
N ASN A 16 -40.37 58.34 38.84
CA ASN A 16 -39.33 59.27 39.32
C ASN A 16 -37.93 58.63 39.48
N VAL A 17 -37.41 58.00 38.43
CA VAL A 17 -36.05 57.42 38.42
C VAL A 17 -34.99 58.54 38.33
N GLY A 18 -34.14 58.67 39.35
CA GLY A 18 -32.99 59.60 39.37
C GLY A 18 -32.78 60.43 40.64
N TYR A 19 -33.65 60.33 41.65
CA TYR A 19 -33.48 60.99 42.94
C TYR A 19 -33.28 59.97 44.07
N GLY A 20 -32.27 60.22 44.92
CA GLY A 20 -31.97 59.37 46.08
C GLY A 20 -32.99 59.53 47.20
N TRP A 21 -33.49 58.41 47.72
CA TRP A 21 -34.36 58.36 48.89
C TRP A 21 -33.59 57.84 50.10
N GLN A 22 -33.65 58.55 51.22
CA GLN A 22 -33.16 58.06 52.51
C GLN A 22 -34.32 57.56 53.37
N TYR A 23 -34.32 56.27 53.67
CA TYR A 23 -35.22 55.69 54.67
C TYR A 23 -34.45 55.45 55.96
N GLY A 24 -34.72 56.26 56.98
CA GLY A 24 -34.12 56.10 58.30
C GLY A 24 -34.88 55.05 59.11
N LEU A 25 -34.25 53.89 59.37
CA LEU A 25 -34.73 52.91 60.33
C LEU A 25 -33.67 52.72 61.42
N ASP A 26 -34.08 52.73 62.68
CA ASP A 26 -33.21 52.36 63.80
C ASP A 26 -33.12 50.83 63.89
N LEU A 27 -32.00 50.28 63.43
CA LEU A 27 -31.79 48.84 63.26
C LEU A 27 -31.05 48.20 64.44
N THR A 28 -31.14 48.78 65.65
CA THR A 28 -30.51 48.20 66.84
C THR A 28 -31.15 46.84 67.20
N GLY A 29 -30.44 45.75 66.85
CA GLY A 29 -30.82 44.37 67.17
C GLY A 29 -31.20 43.49 65.97
N ILE A 30 -31.06 43.97 64.73
CA ILE A 30 -31.28 43.18 63.51
C ILE A 30 -29.98 42.47 63.10
N THR A 31 -30.00 41.13 63.05
CA THR A 31 -28.81 40.32 62.70
C THR A 31 -28.68 40.02 61.21
N SER A 32 -29.75 40.21 60.43
CA SER A 32 -29.77 40.00 58.97
C SER A 32 -30.93 40.74 58.33
N ILE A 33 -30.72 41.32 57.16
CA ILE A 33 -31.75 41.89 56.29
C ILE A 33 -31.72 41.09 54.99
N GLN A 34 -32.89 40.63 54.52
CA GLN A 34 -33.03 39.95 53.23
C GLN A 34 -33.79 40.86 52.27
N PHE A 35 -33.20 41.15 51.11
CA PHE A 35 -33.87 41.84 50.02
C PHE A 35 -34.47 40.80 49.07
N GLN A 36 -35.75 40.94 48.73
CA GLN A 36 -36.38 40.17 47.66
C GLN A 36 -36.91 41.14 46.61
N MET A 37 -36.35 41.08 45.40
CA MET A 37 -36.79 41.88 44.26
C MET A 37 -37.35 40.95 43.18
N TYR A 38 -38.56 41.24 42.72
CA TYR A 38 -39.17 40.58 41.58
C TYR A 38 -39.16 41.55 40.40
N ASN A 39 -38.30 41.29 39.40
CA ASN A 39 -38.22 42.09 38.19
C ASN A 39 -38.50 41.21 36.97
N ARG A 40 -39.48 41.60 36.14
CA ARG A 40 -39.88 40.82 34.96
C ARG A 40 -39.34 41.37 33.64
N MET A 41 -38.79 42.57 33.57
CA MET A 41 -38.19 43.14 32.35
C MET A 41 -37.16 44.23 32.70
N TYR A 42 -35.88 43.99 32.39
CA TYR A 42 -34.67 44.84 32.58
C TYR A 42 -34.01 44.89 33.98
N SER A 43 -32.68 45.05 33.99
CA SER A 43 -31.81 45.06 35.18
C SER A 43 -32.12 46.24 36.11
N CYS A 44 -32.34 45.96 37.40
CA CYS A 44 -32.40 46.97 38.46
C CYS A 44 -31.19 46.81 39.40
N TRP A 45 -30.61 47.92 39.85
CA TRP A 45 -29.44 47.93 40.72
C TRP A 45 -29.75 48.76 41.97
N ILE A 46 -29.28 48.30 43.14
CA ILE A 46 -29.31 49.08 44.38
C ILE A 46 -27.90 49.65 44.56
N ASP A 47 -27.78 50.97 44.58
CA ASP A 47 -26.54 51.69 44.85
C ASP A 47 -26.62 52.40 46.22
N GLY A 48 -25.51 52.46 46.95
CA GLY A 48 -25.39 53.24 48.19
C GLY A 48 -26.06 52.66 49.45
N ALA A 49 -26.27 51.35 49.57
CA ALA A 49 -26.72 50.77 50.84
C ALA A 49 -25.56 50.79 51.87
N TYR A 50 -25.64 51.65 52.88
CA TYR A 50 -24.65 51.71 53.98
C TYR A 50 -25.33 51.70 55.34
N PHE A 51 -24.58 51.23 56.35
CA PHE A 51 -24.99 51.31 57.75
C PHE A 51 -24.29 52.51 58.40
N ASP A 52 -25.03 53.30 59.19
CA ASP A 52 -24.62 54.63 59.68
C ASP A 52 -23.44 54.62 60.69
N LYS A 53 -22.74 53.48 60.86
CA LYS A 53 -21.61 53.30 61.77
C LYS A 53 -20.47 52.40 61.24
N THR A 54 -20.52 51.97 59.99
CA THR A 54 -19.36 51.32 59.34
C THR A 54 -18.42 52.37 58.74
N PRO A 55 -17.08 52.26 58.86
CA PRO A 55 -16.15 53.15 58.17
C PRO A 55 -16.43 53.12 56.67
N ARG A 56 -16.52 54.31 56.05
CA ARG A 56 -16.69 54.43 54.59
C ARG A 56 -15.47 53.79 53.91
N GLY A 57 -15.68 52.79 53.06
CA GLY A 57 -14.71 52.46 52.03
C GLY A 57 -14.71 53.60 51.01
N ASP A 58 -13.56 54.23 50.77
CA ASP A 58 -13.44 55.33 49.81
C ASP A 58 -13.71 54.82 48.39
N ASN A 59 -14.72 55.39 47.71
CA ASN A 59 -14.93 55.25 46.27
C ASN A 59 -13.87 56.12 45.55
N ILE A 60 -12.78 55.51 45.10
CA ILE A 60 -11.65 56.21 44.49
C ILE A 60 -11.81 56.19 42.96
N THR A 61 -12.42 57.22 42.34
CA THR A 61 -12.06 57.66 40.96
C THR A 61 -12.69 58.98 40.46
N GLU A 62 -12.86 60.07 41.22
CA GLU A 62 -13.64 61.19 40.64
C GLU A 62 -13.09 62.59 40.92
N SER A 63 -12.09 63.02 40.14
CA SER A 63 -11.85 64.44 39.76
C SER A 63 -10.45 64.66 39.14
N ALA A 64 -10.30 65.67 38.28
CA ALA A 64 -8.98 66.21 37.90
C ALA A 64 -8.20 66.81 39.11
N ASN A 65 -8.89 67.02 40.22
CA ASN A 65 -8.42 67.47 41.53
C ASN A 65 -8.90 66.47 42.62
N PRO A 66 -8.19 65.36 42.86
CA PRO A 66 -8.58 64.35 43.84
C PRO A 66 -8.51 64.91 45.28
N THR A 67 -9.56 64.69 46.10
CA THR A 67 -9.57 65.05 47.53
C THR A 67 -9.78 63.80 48.39
N GLY A 68 -8.81 63.47 49.24
CA GLY A 68 -8.82 62.29 50.11
C GLY A 68 -7.41 61.74 50.31
N ASP A 69 -7.20 60.96 51.38
CA ASP A 69 -5.90 60.40 51.74
C ASP A 69 -5.39 59.37 50.72
N TRP A 70 -6.30 58.80 49.93
CA TRP A 70 -6.03 57.76 48.93
C TRP A 70 -6.42 58.15 47.50
N ALA A 71 -6.76 59.42 47.26
CA ALA A 71 -7.28 59.86 45.98
C ALA A 71 -6.14 60.14 44.95
N GLY A 72 -6.26 59.63 43.72
CA GLY A 72 -5.32 59.88 42.62
C GLY A 72 -6.03 60.32 41.34
N TYR A 73 -5.26 60.72 40.31
CA TYR A 73 -5.82 61.19 39.03
C TYR A 73 -5.09 60.60 37.82
N TRP A 74 -5.84 60.39 36.73
CA TRP A 74 -5.29 60.02 35.42
C TRP A 74 -4.88 61.27 34.63
N SER A 75 -3.61 61.36 34.26
CA SER A 75 -3.05 62.50 33.54
C SER A 75 -3.53 62.54 32.08
N GLY A 76 -4.13 63.68 31.71
CA GLY A 76 -4.58 63.96 30.36
C GLY A 76 -5.90 63.29 29.97
N PHE A 77 -6.68 62.80 30.94
CA PHE A 77 -8.04 62.31 30.72
C PHE A 77 -9.07 63.41 30.99
N SER A 78 -10.17 63.41 30.24
CA SER A 78 -11.36 64.23 30.50
C SER A 78 -12.35 63.48 31.37
N THR A 79 -12.80 64.10 32.46
CA THR A 79 -13.90 63.60 33.32
C THR A 79 -15.23 63.88 32.66
N THR A 80 -15.74 62.97 31.83
CA THR A 80 -17.09 63.07 31.29
C THR A 80 -17.55 61.75 30.67
N SER A 81 -18.36 60.97 31.38
CA SER A 81 -19.36 60.11 30.75
C SER A 81 -20.38 59.60 31.78
N ALA A 82 -21.66 59.54 31.40
CA ALA A 82 -22.72 58.86 32.16
C ALA A 82 -22.66 57.32 32.04
N ARG A 83 -21.58 56.77 31.45
CA ARG A 83 -21.33 55.34 31.28
C ARG A 83 -20.28 54.93 32.31
N ALA A 84 -20.73 54.64 33.52
CA ALA A 84 -19.91 54.12 34.61
C ALA A 84 -20.48 52.77 35.09
N HIS A 85 -19.59 51.87 35.47
CA HIS A 85 -19.84 50.53 35.99
C HIS A 85 -19.62 50.43 37.50
N VAL A 86 -18.75 51.25 38.10
CA VAL A 86 -18.32 51.12 39.53
C VAL A 86 -18.47 52.42 40.35
N GLY A 87 -19.18 53.41 39.84
CA GLY A 87 -19.34 54.70 40.55
C GLY A 87 -19.93 55.78 39.68
N SER A 88 -19.85 57.03 40.13
CA SER A 88 -20.49 58.18 39.51
C SER A 88 -19.73 58.85 38.35
N TYR A 89 -18.49 58.58 37.94
CA TYR A 89 -17.92 59.18 36.70
C TYR A 89 -16.69 58.41 36.17
N SER A 90 -16.78 57.81 34.98
CA SER A 90 -15.61 57.25 34.26
C SER A 90 -14.70 58.36 33.70
N VAL A 91 -13.38 58.17 33.74
CA VAL A 91 -12.43 59.05 33.03
C VAL A 91 -12.25 58.54 31.60
N SER A 92 -12.15 59.45 30.62
CA SER A 92 -11.95 59.06 29.22
C SER A 92 -10.80 59.81 28.56
N LYS A 93 -10.14 59.16 27.60
CA LYS A 93 -9.10 59.78 26.77
C LYS A 93 -9.14 59.24 25.35
N TYR A 94 -9.09 60.15 24.39
CA TYR A 94 -8.90 59.78 22.99
C TYR A 94 -7.43 59.39 22.74
N ALA A 95 -7.23 58.24 22.14
CA ALA A 95 -5.95 57.65 21.81
C ALA A 95 -5.81 57.54 20.29
N GLY A 96 -4.67 57.97 19.74
CA GLY A 96 -4.39 57.87 18.30
C GLY A 96 -3.96 56.45 17.90
N TYR A 97 -3.98 56.14 16.59
CA TYR A 97 -3.39 54.93 15.96
C TYR A 97 -1.87 54.87 16.17
N SER A 98 -1.44 54.64 17.40
CA SER A 98 -0.05 54.59 17.81
C SER A 98 0.04 54.09 19.26
N THR A 99 1.25 54.19 19.80
CA THR A 99 1.52 54.00 21.21
C THR A 99 1.02 55.19 22.02
N ASN A 100 0.20 54.92 23.03
CA ASN A 100 -0.35 55.90 23.95
C ASN A 100 0.08 55.57 25.39
N TYR A 101 0.49 56.59 26.13
CA TYR A 101 0.87 56.48 27.54
C TYR A 101 -0.19 57.12 28.42
N PHE A 102 -0.62 56.38 29.44
CA PHE A 102 -1.57 56.84 30.44
C PHE A 102 -0.90 56.79 31.80
N TYR A 103 -0.89 57.90 32.52
CA TYR A 103 -0.24 57.99 33.82
C TYR A 103 -1.31 58.20 34.89
N TYR A 104 -1.24 57.43 35.97
CA TYR A 104 -2.03 57.65 37.17
C TYR A 104 -1.13 58.16 38.28
N TYR A 105 -1.37 59.37 38.77
CA TYR A 105 -0.58 59.96 39.84
C TYR A 105 -1.34 59.85 41.16
N TRP A 106 -0.68 59.30 42.18
CA TRP A 106 -1.20 59.31 43.54
C TRP A 106 -1.03 60.70 44.15
N ASN A 107 -2.03 61.16 44.91
CA ASN A 107 -2.13 62.48 45.55
C ASN A 107 -0.80 63.28 45.65
N TYR A 108 -0.42 63.91 44.52
CA TYR A 108 0.91 64.50 44.38
C TYR A 108 1.10 65.73 45.27
N GLN A 109 0.00 66.34 45.73
CA GLN A 109 0.01 67.61 46.42
C GLN A 109 0.39 67.51 47.91
N ASN A 110 0.38 66.32 48.53
CA ASN A 110 0.66 66.14 49.96
C ASN A 110 1.85 65.22 50.29
N GLY A 111 2.62 64.76 49.31
CA GLY A 111 3.81 63.90 49.54
C GLY A 111 3.49 62.52 50.12
N ARG A 112 2.24 62.05 49.98
CA ARG A 112 1.80 60.72 50.42
C ARG A 112 1.86 59.74 49.26
N TYR A 113 2.40 58.56 49.53
CA TYR A 113 2.56 57.48 48.55
C TYR A 113 1.55 56.36 48.80
N ALA A 114 1.19 55.61 47.76
CA ALA A 114 0.31 54.45 47.88
C ALA A 114 1.07 53.24 48.41
N ASP A 115 0.46 52.47 49.29
CA ASP A 115 0.97 51.16 49.68
C ASP A 115 0.31 50.10 48.80
N LEU A 116 1.08 49.55 47.84
CA LEU A 116 0.68 48.42 46.99
C LEU A 116 1.46 47.15 47.37
N SER A 117 1.98 47.06 48.60
CA SER A 117 2.80 45.92 49.03
C SER A 117 2.05 44.61 49.22
N MET A 118 0.72 44.62 49.03
CA MET A 118 -0.14 43.47 49.23
C MET A 118 -0.58 42.79 47.93
N TYR A 119 -0.82 41.49 48.03
CA TYR A 119 -1.30 40.66 46.94
C TYR A 119 -2.66 41.19 46.42
N ASN A 120 -2.79 41.33 45.09
CA ASN A 120 -3.94 41.93 44.41
C ASN A 120 -4.31 43.35 44.87
N ALA A 121 -3.35 44.18 45.26
CA ALA A 121 -3.62 45.55 45.73
C ALA A 121 -4.29 46.46 44.68
N PHE A 122 -4.46 46.05 43.41
CA PHE A 122 -5.05 46.87 42.36
C PHE A 122 -5.95 46.11 41.39
N LYS A 123 -7.15 46.64 41.18
CA LYS A 123 -8.12 46.23 40.18
C LYS A 123 -8.63 47.46 39.42
N MET A 124 -8.75 47.34 38.10
CA MET A 124 -9.13 48.44 37.22
C MET A 124 -10.16 47.99 36.19
N TYR A 125 -11.22 48.77 35.99
CA TYR A 125 -12.20 48.52 34.93
C TYR A 125 -11.93 49.43 33.75
N THR A 126 -11.91 48.85 32.56
CA THR A 126 -11.59 49.57 31.32
C THR A 126 -12.56 49.21 30.21
N TYR A 127 -12.84 50.19 29.36
CA TYR A 127 -13.77 50.05 28.24
C TYR A 127 -13.29 50.85 27.03
N ALA A 128 -13.25 50.24 25.85
CA ALA A 128 -12.88 50.90 24.59
C ALA A 128 -13.98 50.63 23.53
N PRO A 129 -14.94 51.54 23.32
CA PRO A 129 -16.10 51.30 22.44
C PRO A 129 -15.75 51.18 20.95
N TYR A 130 -14.62 51.73 20.51
CA TYR A 130 -14.24 51.75 19.11
C TYR A 130 -12.74 51.55 18.96
N GLY A 131 -12.36 50.36 18.48
CA GLY A 131 -11.01 50.08 18.04
C GLY A 131 -10.33 48.90 18.71
N TYR A 132 -9.22 48.47 18.11
CA TYR A 132 -8.40 47.38 18.61
C TYR A 132 -7.24 47.95 19.41
N ALA A 133 -7.25 47.78 20.73
CA ALA A 133 -6.19 48.25 21.63
C ALA A 133 -5.72 47.13 22.53
N TYR A 134 -4.44 47.14 22.90
CA TYR A 134 -3.92 46.23 23.92
C TYR A 134 -2.98 46.93 24.87
N LEU A 135 -3.07 46.55 26.15
CA LEU A 135 -2.09 46.93 27.16
C LEU A 135 -0.81 46.15 26.87
N TYR A 136 0.30 46.84 26.67
CA TYR A 136 1.58 46.22 26.32
C TYR A 136 2.59 46.29 27.48
N GLU A 137 2.51 47.32 28.33
CA GLU A 137 3.32 47.39 29.55
C GLU A 137 2.58 48.18 30.63
N PHE A 138 2.72 47.78 31.89
CA PHE A 138 2.30 48.56 33.05
C PHE A 138 3.49 48.83 33.96
N ARG A 139 3.81 50.08 34.26
CA ARG A 139 4.88 50.43 35.21
C ARG A 139 4.30 51.06 36.46
N VAL A 140 4.87 50.71 37.60
CA VAL A 140 4.61 51.32 38.90
C VAL A 140 5.91 51.95 39.36
N TYR A 141 5.88 53.20 39.80
CA TYR A 141 7.06 53.93 40.26
C TYR A 141 6.94 54.22 41.75
N ASP A 142 8.00 53.95 42.51
CA ASP A 142 8.06 54.28 43.93
C ASP A 142 8.45 55.75 44.16
N ALA A 143 8.48 56.16 45.43
CA ALA A 143 8.84 57.50 45.88
C ALA A 143 10.22 57.94 45.39
N ASN A 144 11.14 56.99 45.23
CA ASN A 144 12.53 57.21 44.82
C ASN A 144 12.69 57.18 43.29
N GLY A 145 11.60 57.02 42.53
CA GLY A 145 11.61 56.96 41.07
C GLY A 145 12.14 55.63 40.52
N ARG A 146 12.35 54.63 41.37
CA ARG A 146 12.57 53.25 40.93
C ARG A 146 11.25 52.73 40.40
N TYR A 147 11.29 51.75 39.51
CA TYR A 147 10.06 51.20 38.93
C TYR A 147 10.01 49.68 39.02
N ALA A 148 8.80 49.19 39.23
CA ALA A 148 8.40 47.85 38.89
C ALA A 148 7.65 47.90 37.57
N TYR A 149 7.81 46.91 36.71
CA TYR A 149 6.99 46.81 35.51
C TYR A 149 6.45 45.41 35.29
N TRP A 150 5.23 45.37 34.78
CA TRP A 150 4.53 44.18 34.37
C TRP A 150 4.41 44.20 32.84
N TYR A 151 4.97 43.17 32.20
CA TYR A 151 4.68 42.89 30.81
C TYR A 151 3.47 41.97 30.76
N THR A 152 2.45 42.40 30.02
CA THR A 152 1.30 41.56 29.73
C THR A 152 1.76 40.51 28.70
N SER A 153 2.18 39.33 29.17
CA SER A 153 2.64 38.25 28.28
C SER A 153 1.51 37.74 27.37
N SER A 154 0.26 37.86 27.83
CA SER A 154 -0.93 37.83 26.99
C SER A 154 -1.36 39.27 26.70
N TYR A 155 -1.38 39.67 25.43
CA TYR A 155 -2.01 40.92 25.02
C TYR A 155 -3.44 40.98 25.57
N THR A 156 -3.69 41.78 26.61
CA THR A 156 -5.06 42.03 27.07
C THR A 156 -5.73 42.86 25.98
N TYR A 157 -6.39 42.17 25.04
CA TYR A 157 -7.08 42.79 23.93
C TYR A 157 -8.38 43.40 24.41
N PHE A 158 -8.47 44.71 24.31
CA PHE A 158 -9.73 45.41 24.34
C PHE A 158 -10.30 45.31 22.92
N TYR A 159 -10.98 44.19 22.64
CA TYR A 159 -11.51 43.89 21.31
C TYR A 159 -12.97 44.32 21.17
N TYR A 160 -13.27 45.05 20.10
CA TYR A 160 -14.62 45.25 19.61
C TYR A 160 -14.91 44.25 18.48
N ASN A 161 -15.71 43.22 18.76
CA ASN A 161 -16.44 42.51 17.71
C ASN A 161 -17.81 43.17 17.57
N TRP A 162 -18.25 43.46 16.34
CA TRP A 162 -19.58 44.00 16.05
C TRP A 162 -20.75 43.17 16.62
N ASN A 163 -20.50 41.90 16.99
CA ASN A 163 -21.47 40.97 17.58
C ASN A 163 -21.37 40.80 19.12
N TYR A 164 -20.44 41.47 19.80
CA TYR A 164 -20.35 41.46 21.26
C TYR A 164 -20.63 42.88 21.77
N ASP A 165 -21.80 43.08 22.37
CA ASP A 165 -22.11 44.30 23.13
C ASP A 165 -20.95 44.61 24.07
N GLY A 166 -20.39 45.81 23.95
CA GLY A 166 -19.15 46.23 24.60
C GLY A 166 -19.14 46.00 26.11
N LYS A 167 -18.50 44.91 26.54
CA LYS A 167 -18.33 44.56 27.95
C LYS A 167 -17.18 45.36 28.55
N TRP A 168 -17.31 45.71 29.83
CA TRP A 168 -16.20 46.22 30.63
C TRP A 168 -15.18 45.11 30.89
N HIS A 169 -13.90 45.43 30.77
CA HIS A 169 -12.80 44.52 31.07
C HIS A 169 -12.21 44.85 32.43
N THR A 170 -12.20 43.87 33.33
CA THR A 170 -11.45 43.91 34.60
C THR A 170 -10.00 43.53 34.35
N CYS A 171 -9.08 44.42 34.71
CA CYS A 171 -7.66 44.13 34.79
C CYS A 171 -7.28 43.97 36.26
N ASN A 172 -7.04 42.72 36.68
CA ASN A 172 -6.50 42.41 38.00
C ASN A 172 -4.98 42.31 37.88
N MET A 173 -4.24 43.06 38.69
CA MET A 173 -2.78 43.02 38.66
C MET A 173 -2.24 42.30 39.89
N PRO A 174 -1.63 41.11 39.73
CA PRO A 174 -0.96 40.45 40.82
C PRO A 174 0.36 41.18 41.08
N PHE A 175 0.41 42.02 42.11
CA PHE A 175 1.67 42.51 42.67
C PHE A 175 2.17 41.48 43.68
N ASP A 176 2.75 40.39 43.16
CA ASP A 176 3.45 39.43 43.99
C ASP A 176 4.90 39.88 44.20
N GLN A 177 5.34 39.95 45.46
CA GLN A 177 6.75 40.15 45.80
C GLN A 177 7.65 39.00 45.30
N SER A 178 7.08 37.85 44.91
CA SER A 178 7.81 36.65 44.47
C SER A 178 7.78 36.27 42.98
N GLY A 179 7.22 37.05 42.03
CA GLY A 179 7.49 36.67 40.63
C GLY A 179 6.76 37.29 39.43
N THR A 180 5.76 38.17 39.56
CA THR A 180 5.00 38.65 38.37
C THR A 180 5.40 40.04 37.87
N SER A 181 6.22 40.77 38.62
CA SER A 181 6.67 42.12 38.24
C SER A 181 8.18 42.21 38.25
N TYR A 182 8.77 42.76 37.18
CA TYR A 182 10.19 43.12 37.14
C TYR A 182 10.43 44.31 38.07
N THR A 183 10.96 44.08 39.26
CA THR A 183 11.32 45.15 40.21
C THR A 183 12.76 45.57 40.01
N TYR A 184 13.00 46.87 39.79
CA TYR A 184 14.35 47.42 39.90
C TYR A 184 14.86 47.22 41.35
N SER A 185 16.14 46.87 41.53
CA SER A 185 16.69 46.55 42.85
C SER A 185 16.37 47.63 43.90
N GLY A 186 15.80 47.19 45.03
CA GLY A 186 15.38 48.03 46.15
C GLY A 186 14.02 48.73 46.01
N PHE A 187 13.25 48.49 44.94
CA PHE A 187 11.91 49.06 44.75
C PHE A 187 11.02 48.86 45.99
N ASP A 188 10.35 49.94 46.42
CA ASP A 188 9.53 49.95 47.64
C ASP A 188 8.03 49.99 47.33
N TRP A 189 7.39 48.82 47.43
CA TRP A 189 5.95 48.67 47.21
C TRP A 189 5.07 49.42 48.21
N SER A 190 5.61 49.79 49.38
CA SER A 190 4.86 50.55 50.39
C SER A 190 4.80 52.05 50.10
N ASN A 191 5.55 52.52 49.10
CA ASN A 191 5.69 53.94 48.78
C ASN A 191 5.57 54.21 47.27
N ILE A 192 4.44 53.87 46.66
CA ILE A 192 4.15 54.11 45.24
C ILE A 192 3.77 55.56 44.95
N ARG A 193 4.47 56.19 44.02
CA ARG A 193 4.29 57.57 43.57
C ARG A 193 3.32 57.70 42.40
N TYR A 194 3.49 56.88 41.36
CA TYR A 194 2.63 56.93 40.18
C TYR A 194 2.69 55.63 39.38
N MET A 195 1.68 55.40 38.56
CA MET A 195 1.59 54.27 37.63
C MET A 195 1.56 54.78 36.20
N ARG A 196 2.02 53.96 35.27
CA ARG A 196 2.07 54.24 33.84
C ARG A 196 1.60 53.02 33.06
N MET A 197 0.46 53.13 32.39
CA MET A 197 0.04 52.20 31.36
C MET A 197 0.63 52.60 30.01
N TYR A 198 1.19 51.63 29.32
CA TYR A 198 1.59 51.69 27.93
C TYR A 198 0.59 50.86 27.12
N MET A 199 -0.18 51.53 26.26
CA MET A 199 -1.16 50.87 25.39
C MET A 199 -0.84 51.13 23.94
N ARG A 200 -1.01 50.11 23.08
CA ARG A 200 -0.87 50.25 21.63
C ARG A 200 -2.23 50.11 20.97
N TRP A 201 -2.57 51.07 20.12
CA TRP A 201 -3.84 51.14 19.41
C TRP A 201 -3.63 50.87 17.93
N TYR A 202 -4.46 49.97 17.39
CA TYR A 202 -4.55 49.63 15.96
C TYR A 202 -5.72 50.33 15.25
N SER A 203 -6.44 51.20 15.93
CA SER A 203 -7.26 52.25 15.32
C SER A 203 -7.40 53.38 16.33
N SER A 204 -7.50 54.63 15.90
CA SER A 204 -7.78 55.71 16.85
C SER A 204 -9.15 55.54 17.50
N GLY A 205 -9.25 55.79 18.80
CA GLY A 205 -10.49 55.58 19.56
C GLY A 205 -10.42 56.15 20.97
N THR A 206 -11.54 56.13 21.69
CA THR A 206 -11.61 56.59 23.08
C THR A 206 -11.50 55.40 24.02
N ILE A 207 -10.67 55.49 25.06
CA ILE A 207 -10.70 54.58 26.20
C ILE A 207 -11.36 55.25 27.39
N TYR A 208 -12.18 54.48 28.08
CA TYR A 208 -12.79 54.78 29.35
C TYR A 208 -12.11 53.92 30.41
N ILE A 209 -11.71 54.54 31.51
CA ILE A 209 -11.24 53.85 32.71
C ILE A 209 -12.21 54.24 33.81
N ASP A 210 -12.78 53.23 34.47
CA ASP A 210 -13.73 53.41 35.54
C ASP A 210 -13.34 52.50 36.71
N GLY A 211 -13.47 52.99 37.94
CA GLY A 211 -13.12 52.24 39.15
C GLY A 211 -11.65 51.80 39.20
N ALA A 212 -10.83 52.52 39.95
CA ALA A 212 -9.57 51.98 40.45
C ALA A 212 -9.82 51.47 41.87
N GLU A 213 -9.99 50.16 42.03
CA GLU A 213 -10.16 49.54 43.33
C GLU A 213 -8.78 49.21 43.92
N PHE A 214 -8.52 49.72 45.13
CA PHE A 214 -7.33 49.43 45.89
C PHE A 214 -7.71 48.74 47.20
N TYR A 215 -7.18 47.55 47.42
CA TYR A 215 -7.51 46.75 48.59
C TYR A 215 -6.57 47.11 49.75
N TYR A 216 -7.10 47.79 50.77
CA TYR A 216 -6.38 48.12 52.01
C TYR A 216 -6.54 47.01 53.06
N SER A 217 -5.43 46.48 53.59
CA SER A 217 -5.47 45.57 54.74
C SER A 217 -5.87 46.33 56.00
N GLN A 218 -7.02 45.97 56.55
CA GLN A 218 -7.18 46.05 57.99
C GLN A 218 -6.39 44.91 58.64
N THR A 219 -5.19 45.24 59.13
CA THR A 219 -4.39 44.48 60.11
C THR A 219 -4.08 43.00 59.80
N ALA A 220 -2.82 42.76 59.43
CA ALA A 220 -2.12 41.48 59.27
C ALA A 220 -1.98 40.64 60.58
N GLY A 221 -3.03 40.50 61.40
CA GLY A 221 -2.97 39.82 62.70
C GLY A 221 -4.07 38.79 62.98
N LYS A 222 -5.06 38.62 62.09
CA LYS A 222 -6.07 37.55 62.23
C LYS A 222 -6.27 36.90 60.89
N ALA A 223 -6.05 35.59 60.83
CA ALA A 223 -6.57 34.73 59.78
C ALA A 223 -8.09 34.96 59.71
N GLY A 224 -8.53 35.78 58.76
CA GLY A 224 -9.91 35.74 58.30
C GLY A 224 -10.17 34.37 57.69
N PRO A 225 -11.39 33.83 57.79
CA PRO A 225 -11.70 32.55 57.19
C PRO A 225 -11.43 32.63 55.68
N PRO A 226 -10.77 31.61 55.08
CA PRO A 226 -10.60 31.53 53.63
C PRO A 226 -12.01 31.51 53.01
N GLY A 227 -12.44 32.63 52.46
CA GLY A 227 -13.86 32.84 52.22
C GLY A 227 -14.24 34.15 51.54
N LEU A 228 -13.33 34.75 50.77
CA LEU A 228 -13.70 35.58 49.63
C LEU A 228 -12.87 35.08 48.44
N ALA A 229 -13.48 34.13 47.74
CA ALA A 229 -13.07 33.64 46.45
C ALA A 229 -13.17 34.78 45.43
N GLU A 230 -12.05 35.35 45.02
CA GLU A 230 -11.93 35.94 43.69
C GLU A 230 -10.98 35.06 42.88
N ASP A 231 -11.54 34.53 41.80
CA ASP A 231 -11.05 33.44 40.98
C ASP A 231 -9.78 33.82 40.19
N ILE A 232 -8.58 33.54 40.70
CA ILE A 232 -7.32 33.76 39.97
C ILE A 232 -6.37 32.55 40.13
N PRO A 233 -5.90 31.92 39.03
CA PRO A 233 -4.96 30.80 39.08
C PRO A 233 -3.62 31.17 39.74
N HIS A 234 -3.03 30.23 40.48
CA HIS A 234 -1.67 30.34 41.02
C HIS A 234 -0.64 29.97 39.94
N GLY A 235 0.12 30.95 39.42
CA GLY A 235 1.13 30.74 38.38
C GLY A 235 2.57 30.95 38.88
N ILE A 236 3.49 30.04 38.57
CA ILE A 236 4.95 30.22 38.76
C ILE A 236 5.56 30.59 37.41
N TYR A 237 6.27 31.72 37.34
CA TYR A 237 6.88 32.23 36.11
C TYR A 237 8.40 32.40 36.23
N ALA A 238 9.14 31.99 35.21
CA ALA A 238 10.53 32.39 34.97
C ALA A 238 10.72 32.94 33.56
N LEU A 239 11.51 34.01 33.44
CA LEU A 239 11.69 34.80 32.24
C LEU A 239 13.06 34.54 31.59
N ASP A 240 13.24 35.05 30.37
CA ASP A 240 14.27 34.77 29.35
C ASP A 240 15.75 34.61 29.80
N ASP A 241 16.14 35.01 31.00
CA ASP A 241 17.51 35.00 31.51
C ASP A 241 17.74 34.16 32.79
N GLY A 242 16.71 33.51 33.35
CA GLY A 242 16.80 32.72 34.59
C GLY A 242 16.48 31.23 34.42
N GLU A 243 17.16 30.35 35.16
CA GLU A 243 16.77 28.92 35.27
C GLU A 243 15.69 28.76 36.35
N LEU A 244 14.52 28.21 36.01
CA LEU A 244 13.49 27.85 36.97
C LEU A 244 13.76 26.46 37.55
N LYS A 245 14.06 26.39 38.85
CA LYS A 245 14.26 25.13 39.58
C LYS A 245 13.09 24.85 40.52
N ILE A 246 12.45 23.70 40.35
CA ILE A 246 11.43 23.17 41.26
C ILE A 246 11.90 21.78 41.67
N THR A 247 12.16 21.56 42.96
CA THR A 247 12.73 20.28 43.43
C THR A 247 12.06 19.85 44.73
N ASN A 248 11.64 18.59 44.85
CA ASN A 248 11.01 18.05 46.05
C ASN A 248 9.75 18.83 46.48
N SER A 249 8.93 19.24 45.50
CA SER A 249 7.75 20.08 45.72
C SER A 249 6.46 19.31 45.48
N GLN A 250 5.45 19.56 46.31
CA GLN A 250 4.09 19.07 46.11
C GLN A 250 3.13 20.25 45.93
N PHE A 251 2.43 20.28 44.81
CA PHE A 251 1.38 21.25 44.51
C PHE A 251 0.04 20.53 44.51
N THR A 252 -0.92 21.06 45.26
CA THR A 252 -2.28 20.54 45.28
C THR A 252 -3.23 21.72 45.15
N SER A 253 -4.07 21.69 44.12
CA SER A 253 -5.03 22.75 43.86
C SER A 253 -6.47 22.22 43.97
N PRO A 254 -7.36 22.88 44.71
CA PRO A 254 -8.76 22.49 44.77
C PRO A 254 -9.46 22.81 43.44
N GLU A 255 -10.13 21.82 42.85
CA GLU A 255 -11.00 22.02 41.69
C GLU A 255 -12.02 23.15 41.97
N PRO A 256 -12.35 24.00 40.97
CA PRO A 256 -12.00 23.91 39.55
C PRO A 256 -10.71 24.65 39.14
N TRP A 257 -9.97 25.23 40.08
CA TRP A 257 -8.86 26.14 39.81
C TRP A 257 -7.54 25.41 40.03
N GLY A 258 -6.64 25.44 39.04
CA GLY A 258 -5.38 24.70 39.10
C GLY A 258 -4.14 25.60 39.03
N ALA A 259 -2.99 25.04 39.43
CA ALA A 259 -1.70 25.69 39.30
C ALA A 259 -1.19 25.60 37.86
N PHE A 260 -0.29 26.51 37.44
CA PHE A 260 0.52 26.33 36.24
C PHE A 260 1.96 26.83 36.46
N VAL A 261 2.91 26.22 35.75
CA VAL A 261 4.33 26.56 35.72
C VAL A 261 4.67 27.05 34.31
N ARG A 262 5.37 28.17 34.17
CA ARG A 262 5.86 28.66 32.88
C ARG A 262 7.31 29.11 32.97
N SER A 263 8.13 28.68 32.01
CA SER A 263 9.50 29.14 31.79
C SER A 263 9.69 29.54 30.32
N ASP A 264 10.18 30.76 30.07
CA ASP A 264 10.62 31.20 28.73
C ASP A 264 12.17 31.03 28.55
N SER A 265 12.79 30.28 29.47
CA SER A 265 14.22 29.99 29.60
C SER A 265 14.39 28.51 30.06
N ASN A 266 15.53 28.15 30.64
CA ASN A 266 15.78 26.81 31.19
C ASN A 266 14.81 26.45 32.32
N LEU A 267 14.18 25.28 32.23
CA LEU A 267 13.29 24.71 33.23
C LEU A 267 13.89 23.43 33.81
N ASN A 268 13.84 23.26 35.13
CA ASN A 268 14.37 22.08 35.82
C ASN A 268 13.42 21.69 36.96
N VAL A 269 12.58 20.68 36.71
CA VAL A 269 11.62 20.15 37.68
C VAL A 269 12.07 18.75 38.08
N LYS A 270 12.30 18.53 39.38
CA LYS A 270 12.75 17.24 39.91
C LYS A 270 11.92 16.75 41.10
N SER A 271 11.61 15.46 41.16
CA SER A 271 10.97 14.79 42.30
C SER A 271 9.78 15.59 42.83
N SER A 272 8.89 16.01 41.93
CA SER A 272 7.81 16.95 42.26
C SER A 272 6.47 16.46 41.74
N SER A 273 5.41 16.68 42.51
CA SER A 273 4.06 16.21 42.18
C SER A 273 3.07 17.36 42.08
N PHE A 274 2.17 17.31 41.10
CA PHE A 274 1.12 18.29 40.87
C PHE A 274 -0.25 17.60 40.81
N ASP A 275 -1.14 17.89 41.75
CA ASP A 275 -2.55 17.43 41.74
C ASP A 275 -3.47 18.62 41.45
N GLY A 276 -4.17 18.59 40.30
CA GLY A 276 -5.04 19.68 39.86
C GLY A 276 -4.31 20.80 39.13
N LEU A 277 -3.66 20.50 38.00
CA LEU A 277 -3.10 21.53 37.11
C LEU A 277 -4.19 22.13 36.21
N TRP A 278 -4.16 23.45 36.02
CA TRP A 278 -5.10 24.12 35.11
C TRP A 278 -4.47 24.42 33.77
N GLY A 279 -5.20 24.04 32.74
CA GLY A 279 -4.92 24.39 31.36
C GLY A 279 -5.36 25.79 31.03
N THR A 280 -4.45 26.58 30.47
CA THR A 280 -4.81 27.87 29.88
C THR A 280 -5.11 27.71 28.40
N VAL A 281 -6.12 28.40 27.87
CA VAL A 281 -6.33 28.53 26.41
C VAL A 281 -5.51 29.74 25.96
N HIS A 282 -4.44 29.57 25.18
CA HIS A 282 -3.72 30.71 24.61
C HIS A 282 -4.23 30.98 23.18
N PRO A 283 -4.65 32.20 22.85
CA PRO A 283 -5.20 32.54 21.53
C PRO A 283 -4.20 32.60 20.36
N SER A 284 -2.92 32.22 20.52
CA SER A 284 -1.85 32.64 19.58
C SER A 284 -1.14 31.56 18.77
N ILE A 285 -1.71 30.37 18.60
CA ILE A 285 -1.32 29.50 17.48
C ILE A 285 -2.48 29.57 16.49
N MET A 286 -2.21 30.18 15.33
CA MET A 286 -3.22 30.59 14.37
C MET A 286 -4.02 29.38 13.87
N ASN A 287 -5.34 29.47 14.06
CA ASN A 287 -6.39 28.53 13.67
C ASN A 287 -6.55 27.31 14.58
N ASP A 288 -7.72 27.25 15.21
CA ASP A 288 -8.32 26.12 15.93
C ASP A 288 -7.77 25.81 17.33
N GLY A 289 -8.07 26.73 18.27
CA GLY A 289 -8.24 26.49 19.71
C GLY A 289 -7.23 25.58 20.41
N THR A 290 -6.07 26.12 20.83
CA THR A 290 -5.07 25.37 21.62
C THR A 290 -5.23 25.59 23.12
N THR A 291 -5.37 24.48 23.86
CA THR A 291 -5.12 24.42 25.30
C THR A 291 -3.65 24.14 25.57
N TYR A 292 -3.13 24.79 26.60
CA TYR A 292 -1.75 24.68 27.06
C TYR A 292 -1.73 23.85 28.33
N GLY A 293 -0.62 23.15 28.56
CA GLY A 293 -0.51 22.29 29.71
C GLY A 293 -0.30 23.02 31.04
N GLY A 294 -0.27 22.24 32.12
CA GLY A 294 0.03 22.75 33.45
C GLY A 294 1.50 23.14 33.64
N ILE A 295 2.43 22.55 32.89
CA ILE A 295 3.85 22.95 32.85
C ILE A 295 4.21 23.40 31.43
N LEU A 296 4.69 24.63 31.28
CA LEU A 296 5.00 25.29 30.01
C LEU A 296 6.49 25.65 29.95
N ALA A 297 7.21 25.19 28.92
CA ALA A 297 8.57 25.64 28.65
C ALA A 297 8.73 26.12 27.20
N PHE A 298 9.31 27.30 27.01
CA PHE A 298 9.55 27.90 25.70
C PHE A 298 11.04 28.20 25.54
N GLY A 299 11.69 27.59 24.56
CA GLY A 299 13.14 27.76 24.35
C GLY A 299 14.01 27.05 25.40
N GLY A 300 15.33 27.30 25.34
CA GLY A 300 16.30 26.83 26.32
C GLY A 300 16.37 25.31 26.48
N LYS A 301 16.71 24.85 27.69
CA LYS A 301 16.76 23.45 28.09
C LYS A 301 15.74 23.14 29.19
N THR A 302 14.92 22.12 28.99
CA THR A 302 13.94 21.61 29.94
C THR A 302 14.36 20.25 30.49
N ILE A 303 14.47 20.13 31.81
CA ILE A 303 14.76 18.89 32.53
C ILE A 303 13.56 18.56 33.42
N LEU A 304 12.99 17.39 33.24
CA LEU A 304 11.91 16.83 34.05
C LEU A 304 12.38 15.46 34.56
N ASP A 305 12.36 15.24 35.86
CA ASP A 305 12.98 14.07 36.50
C ASP A 305 12.12 13.65 37.69
N ASP A 306 11.47 12.49 37.65
CA ASP A 306 10.49 12.04 38.66
C ASP A 306 9.37 13.07 38.89
N VAL A 307 8.56 13.33 37.85
CA VAL A 307 7.47 14.31 37.90
C VAL A 307 6.11 13.63 37.78
N THR A 308 5.28 13.77 38.82
CA THR A 308 3.92 13.23 38.83
C THR A 308 2.90 14.33 38.59
N ILE A 309 1.95 14.11 37.68
CA ILE A 309 0.83 15.02 37.43
C ILE A 309 -0.48 14.22 37.50
N THR A 310 -1.35 14.56 38.44
CA THR A 310 -2.70 14.00 38.55
C THR A 310 -3.75 15.08 38.31
N LYS A 311 -4.85 14.73 37.65
CA LYS A 311 -6.01 15.64 37.44
C LYS A 311 -5.67 16.92 36.68
N ALA A 312 -4.91 16.82 35.59
CA ALA A 312 -4.68 17.98 34.72
C ALA A 312 -5.96 18.34 33.93
N SER A 313 -6.36 19.60 33.94
CA SER A 313 -7.58 20.02 33.23
C SER A 313 -7.41 20.04 31.71
N SER A 314 -6.17 20.07 31.20
CA SER A 314 -5.76 20.02 29.79
C SER A 314 -4.51 19.13 29.64
N SER A 315 -3.62 19.39 28.69
CA SER A 315 -2.30 18.75 28.62
C SER A 315 -1.52 18.84 29.94
N GLY A 316 -0.71 17.84 30.28
CA GLY A 316 0.10 17.89 31.51
C GLY A 316 1.28 18.84 31.33
N ILE A 317 2.07 18.59 30.29
CA ILE A 317 3.29 19.31 29.95
C ILE A 317 3.21 19.81 28.50
N TYR A 318 3.66 21.03 28.24
CA TYR A 318 3.87 21.58 26.89
C TYR A 318 5.24 22.25 26.82
N VAL A 319 6.10 21.75 25.94
CA VAL A 319 7.44 22.29 25.70
C VAL A 319 7.57 22.69 24.24
N GLN A 320 8.12 23.87 23.96
CA GLN A 320 8.21 24.42 22.62
C GLN A 320 9.63 24.92 22.30
N ASN A 321 10.22 24.45 21.20
CA ASN A 321 11.55 24.84 20.72
C ASN A 321 12.65 24.72 21.81
N SER A 322 12.54 23.70 22.67
CA SER A 322 13.42 23.46 23.83
C SER A 322 14.18 22.14 23.64
N ASP A 323 15.39 22.05 24.18
CA ASP A 323 16.05 20.76 24.40
C ASP A 323 15.44 20.10 25.64
N VAL A 324 14.91 18.89 25.51
CA VAL A 324 14.14 18.24 26.57
C VAL A 324 14.84 16.98 27.06
N THR A 325 14.93 16.82 28.37
CA THR A 325 15.29 15.56 29.01
C THR A 325 14.22 15.28 30.06
N ALA A 326 13.34 14.32 29.79
CA ALA A 326 12.28 13.89 30.68
C ALA A 326 12.48 12.42 31.08
N THR A 327 12.47 12.13 32.38
CA THR A 327 12.56 10.76 32.90
C THR A 327 11.66 10.60 34.13
N GLY A 328 11.07 9.43 34.34
CA GLY A 328 10.20 9.19 35.48
C GLY A 328 8.94 10.05 35.50
N LEU A 329 8.33 10.32 34.34
CA LEU A 329 7.04 11.04 34.31
C LEU A 329 5.91 10.08 34.67
N ASP A 330 4.97 10.51 35.51
CA ASP A 330 3.70 9.81 35.77
C ASP A 330 2.57 10.81 35.59
N ILE A 331 1.87 10.74 34.46
CA ILE A 331 0.81 11.69 34.12
C ILE A 331 -0.52 10.95 33.99
N SER A 332 -1.49 11.30 34.84
CA SER A 332 -2.78 10.60 34.89
C SER A 332 -3.99 11.51 35.14
N GLY A 333 -5.15 11.04 34.67
CA GLY A 333 -6.47 11.53 35.09
C GLY A 333 -6.87 12.88 34.50
N HIS A 334 -6.63 13.11 33.21
CA HIS A 334 -6.98 14.39 32.58
C HIS A 334 -8.50 14.65 32.58
N SER A 335 -8.92 15.92 32.53
CA SER A 335 -10.35 16.26 32.44
C SER A 335 -10.87 16.14 31.00
N ALA A 336 -12.09 15.66 30.83
CA ALA A 336 -12.74 15.47 29.53
C ALA A 336 -13.22 16.77 28.85
N THR A 337 -12.74 17.94 29.28
CA THR A 337 -13.32 19.23 28.89
C THR A 337 -12.70 19.83 27.63
N TYR A 338 -11.52 19.35 27.20
CA TYR A 338 -10.80 19.93 26.05
C TYR A 338 -10.38 18.87 25.02
N PRO A 339 -10.87 18.99 23.76
CA PRO A 339 -10.44 18.13 22.67
C PRO A 339 -8.96 18.39 22.35
N LEU A 340 -8.17 17.33 22.09
CA LEU A 340 -6.73 17.34 21.79
C LEU A 340 -5.76 17.51 22.97
N SER A 341 -6.17 17.16 24.19
CA SER A 341 -5.27 17.18 25.36
C SER A 341 -4.31 15.99 25.36
N ALA A 342 -2.99 16.23 25.38
CA ALA A 342 -1.98 15.18 25.51
C ALA A 342 -1.28 15.22 26.87
N GLY A 343 -0.90 14.07 27.43
CA GLY A 343 -0.11 14.03 28.67
C GLY A 343 1.12 14.94 28.60
N MET A 344 1.87 14.82 27.50
CA MET A 344 2.97 15.73 27.15
C MET A 344 2.93 16.12 25.68
N ILE A 345 3.21 17.40 25.38
CA ILE A 345 3.37 17.93 24.02
C ILE A 345 4.78 18.50 23.89
N VAL A 346 5.50 18.04 22.87
CA VAL A 346 6.82 18.55 22.46
C VAL A 346 6.68 19.19 21.09
N ALA A 347 6.68 20.51 21.04
CA ALA A 347 6.43 21.29 19.83
C ALA A 347 7.70 21.94 19.27
N PHE A 348 7.90 21.81 17.97
CA PHE A 348 8.94 22.46 17.20
C PHE A 348 8.26 23.37 16.17
N THR A 349 8.16 24.66 16.46
CA THR A 349 7.39 25.59 15.64
C THR A 349 8.25 26.74 15.14
N ASN A 350 8.25 26.96 13.82
CA ASN A 350 8.99 28.03 13.15
C ASN A 350 10.49 28.11 13.51
N THR A 351 11.13 26.95 13.81
CA THR A 351 12.58 26.89 14.07
C THR A 351 13.36 27.37 12.84
N GLN A 352 14.49 28.04 13.07
CA GLN A 352 15.33 28.61 12.03
C GLN A 352 16.28 27.56 11.46
N VAL A 353 16.69 27.75 10.19
CA VAL A 353 17.71 26.91 9.55
C VAL A 353 19.00 26.92 10.37
N GLY A 354 19.54 25.75 10.66
CA GLY A 354 20.77 25.57 11.46
C GLY A 354 20.55 25.50 12.97
N GLN A 355 19.32 25.61 13.46
CA GLN A 355 18.99 25.21 14.83
C GLN A 355 18.86 23.69 14.91
N THR A 356 19.29 23.11 16.02
CA THR A 356 19.14 21.67 16.31
C THR A 356 18.55 21.53 17.70
N HIS A 357 17.52 20.70 17.85
CA HIS A 357 16.92 20.39 19.14
C HIS A 357 17.00 18.90 19.44
N THR A 358 17.23 18.56 20.71
CA THR A 358 17.25 17.18 21.19
C THR A 358 16.21 16.97 22.27
N VAL A 359 15.39 15.93 22.13
CA VAL A 359 14.34 15.55 23.08
C VAL A 359 14.58 14.10 23.46
N SER A 360 14.60 13.82 24.75
CA SER A 360 14.66 12.47 25.29
C SER A 360 13.56 12.33 26.34
N VAL A 361 12.70 11.33 26.18
CA VAL A 361 11.66 10.95 27.15
C VAL A 361 11.90 9.49 27.50
N SER A 362 12.11 9.17 28.78
CA SER A 362 12.44 7.81 29.21
C SER A 362 11.69 7.38 30.46
N SER A 363 11.46 6.07 30.64
CA SER A 363 10.88 5.49 31.88
C SER A 363 9.68 6.29 32.37
N SER A 364 8.71 6.52 31.49
CA SER A 364 7.62 7.47 31.69
C SER A 364 6.28 6.85 31.35
N GLU A 365 5.25 7.23 32.10
CA GLU A 365 3.93 6.63 32.04
C GLU A 365 2.84 7.68 31.77
N PHE A 366 1.96 7.40 30.82
CA PHE A 366 0.87 8.31 30.40
C PHE A 366 -0.48 7.59 30.40
N TYR A 367 -1.39 8.03 31.28
CA TYR A 367 -2.61 7.29 31.61
C TYR A 367 -3.91 8.07 31.45
N ASN A 368 -4.93 7.41 30.89
CA ASN A 368 -6.31 7.86 30.92
C ASN A 368 -6.50 9.31 30.45
N SER A 369 -5.86 9.72 29.35
CA SER A 369 -6.19 11.01 28.71
C SER A 369 -7.57 10.91 28.02
N PRO A 370 -8.67 11.47 28.58
CA PRO A 370 -10.01 11.16 28.10
C PRO A 370 -10.35 11.79 26.75
N GLN A 371 -9.49 12.68 26.21
CA GLN A 371 -9.72 13.40 24.95
C GLN A 371 -8.47 13.62 24.06
N GLY A 372 -7.37 12.89 24.29
CA GLY A 372 -6.21 12.99 23.41
C GLY A 372 -5.15 11.91 23.62
N SER A 373 -3.88 12.29 23.47
CA SER A 373 -2.75 11.35 23.37
C SER A 373 -1.97 11.21 24.68
N GLY A 374 -1.16 10.16 24.86
CA GLY A 374 -0.18 10.11 25.94
C GLY A 374 0.94 11.14 25.71
N LEU A 375 1.70 10.96 24.63
CA LEU A 375 2.77 11.86 24.20
C LEU A 375 2.52 12.35 22.76
N MET A 376 2.74 13.65 22.51
CA MET A 376 2.65 14.25 21.19
C MET A 376 3.93 15.00 20.84
N ILE A 377 4.52 14.67 19.68
CA ILE A 377 5.66 15.35 19.08
C ILE A 377 5.13 16.11 17.86
N LEU A 378 5.24 17.44 17.86
CA LEU A 378 4.59 18.31 16.88
C LEU A 378 5.61 19.18 16.16
N GLY A 379 5.85 18.94 14.87
CA GLY A 379 6.67 19.81 14.02
C GLY A 379 5.80 20.68 13.11
N GLN A 380 5.75 22.00 13.32
CA GLN A 380 4.96 22.92 12.48
C GLN A 380 5.82 24.03 11.87
N HIS A 381 5.91 24.06 10.53
CA HIS A 381 6.66 25.07 9.76
C HIS A 381 8.12 25.25 10.21
N ALA A 382 8.70 24.23 10.81
CA ALA A 382 10.04 24.28 11.36
C ALA A 382 11.10 23.98 10.29
N ARG A 383 12.24 24.66 10.40
CA ARG A 383 13.35 24.61 9.43
C ARG A 383 14.67 24.16 10.05
N GLY A 384 14.72 24.05 11.38
CA GLY A 384 15.83 23.44 12.11
C GLY A 384 15.72 21.92 12.15
N ASP A 385 16.79 21.26 12.56
CA ASP A 385 16.85 19.82 12.76
C ASP A 385 16.33 19.44 14.16
N ALA A 386 15.76 18.26 14.30
CA ALA A 386 15.35 17.74 15.60
C ALA A 386 15.63 16.23 15.72
N THR A 387 16.05 15.80 16.91
CA THR A 387 16.15 14.39 17.29
C THR A 387 15.28 14.16 18.51
N VAL A 388 14.40 13.17 18.44
CA VAL A 388 13.50 12.78 19.52
C VAL A 388 13.74 11.32 19.83
N ASP A 389 13.97 11.01 21.10
CA ASP A 389 14.23 9.67 21.61
C ASP A 389 13.22 9.34 22.70
N VAL A 390 12.48 8.26 22.54
CA VAL A 390 11.44 7.80 23.45
C VAL A 390 11.79 6.37 23.84
N ASP A 391 12.12 6.14 25.11
CA ASP A 391 12.60 4.83 25.57
C ASP A 391 11.84 4.39 26.83
N ASP A 392 11.42 3.14 26.95
CA ASP A 392 10.76 2.65 28.17
C ASP A 392 9.52 3.51 28.54
N VAL A 393 8.65 3.78 27.55
CA VAL A 393 7.41 4.55 27.75
C VAL A 393 6.21 3.62 27.76
N TYR A 394 5.38 3.74 28.80
CA TYR A 394 4.12 3.02 28.90
C TYR A 394 2.94 3.99 28.71
N SER A 395 2.10 3.75 27.70
CA SER A 395 0.96 4.62 27.38
C SER A 395 -0.33 3.81 27.39
N TYR A 396 -1.19 4.08 28.36
CA TYR A 396 -2.33 3.21 28.68
C TYR A 396 -3.66 3.95 28.76
N ARG A 397 -4.68 3.41 28.07
CA ARG A 397 -6.07 3.91 28.08
C ARG A 397 -6.26 5.37 27.66
N ASN A 398 -5.43 5.87 26.75
CA ASN A 398 -5.67 7.20 26.17
C ASN A 398 -6.80 7.12 25.13
N GLN A 399 -7.65 8.14 25.01
CA GLN A 399 -8.81 8.07 24.12
C GLN A 399 -8.41 8.01 22.64
N VAL A 400 -7.29 8.64 22.26
CA VAL A 400 -6.90 8.78 20.85
C VAL A 400 -5.60 8.04 20.52
N TYR A 401 -4.45 8.47 21.03
CA TYR A 401 -3.16 7.85 20.67
C TYR A 401 -2.29 7.57 21.90
N GLY A 402 -1.47 6.52 21.87
CA GLY A 402 -0.43 6.33 22.87
C GLY A 402 0.66 7.39 22.69
N VAL A 403 1.36 7.34 21.56
CA VAL A 403 2.35 8.32 21.10
C VAL A 403 2.02 8.77 19.68
N VAL A 404 2.06 10.09 19.42
CA VAL A 404 1.86 10.63 18.07
C VAL A 404 2.98 11.58 17.68
N THR A 405 3.52 11.41 16.47
CA THR A 405 4.42 12.36 15.82
C THR A 405 3.70 12.99 14.65
N GLU A 406 3.48 14.30 14.69
CA GLU A 406 2.83 15.06 13.63
C GLU A 406 3.81 16.05 13.00
N VAL A 407 3.97 15.97 11.67
CA VAL A 407 4.92 16.78 10.89
C VAL A 407 4.16 17.56 9.82
N THR A 408 4.10 18.88 10.00
CA THR A 408 3.40 19.81 9.10
C THR A 408 4.32 20.92 8.61
N GLY A 409 4.54 21.02 7.30
CA GLY A 409 5.33 22.10 6.71
C GLY A 409 6.82 22.13 7.10
N TRP A 410 7.40 20.98 7.48
CA TRP A 410 8.78 20.84 7.94
C TRP A 410 9.80 20.86 6.79
N THR A 411 10.92 21.57 6.97
CA THR A 411 12.01 21.61 5.97
C THR A 411 13.39 21.21 6.50
N GLY A 412 13.53 20.92 7.81
CA GLY A 412 14.76 20.40 8.41
C GLY A 412 14.83 18.87 8.38
N ASN A 413 15.79 18.27 9.07
CA ASN A 413 15.80 16.82 9.33
C ASN A 413 15.12 16.51 10.66
N LEU A 414 14.26 15.49 10.68
CA LEU A 414 13.66 14.98 11.91
C LEU A 414 14.05 13.51 12.07
N THR A 415 14.59 13.15 13.23
CA THR A 415 14.85 11.76 13.61
C THR A 415 14.02 11.43 14.85
N VAL A 416 13.23 10.37 14.80
CA VAL A 416 12.43 9.90 15.95
C VAL A 416 12.78 8.45 16.25
N SER A 417 13.31 8.14 17.43
CA SER A 417 13.49 6.77 17.93
C SER A 417 12.48 6.47 19.02
N ILE A 418 11.90 5.28 18.96
CA ILE A 418 11.02 4.71 19.98
C ILE A 418 11.56 3.32 20.32
N SER A 419 11.86 3.05 21.58
CA SER A 419 12.37 1.76 22.02
C SER A 419 11.73 1.29 23.32
N ASN A 420 11.65 -0.03 23.51
CA ASN A 420 11.25 -0.67 24.77
C ASN A 420 9.93 -0.13 25.34
N SER A 421 9.00 0.30 24.47
CA SER A 421 7.80 1.02 24.88
C SER A 421 6.55 0.16 24.69
N GLU A 422 5.56 0.34 25.54
CA GLU A 422 4.31 -0.43 25.50
C GLU A 422 3.11 0.51 25.37
N PHE A 423 2.25 0.25 24.38
CA PHE A 423 1.07 1.06 24.09
C PHE A 423 -0.19 0.20 24.19
N GLU A 424 -0.93 0.36 25.28
CA GLU A 424 -2.01 -0.56 25.63
C GLU A 424 -3.37 0.15 25.76
N MET A 425 -4.43 -0.46 25.22
CA MET A 425 -5.82 0.00 25.35
C MET A 425 -6.09 1.44 24.89
N ASN A 426 -5.30 1.98 23.94
CA ASN A 426 -5.53 3.34 23.43
C ASN A 426 -6.64 3.33 22.38
N GLY A 427 -7.60 4.28 22.46
CA GLY A 427 -8.83 4.23 21.67
C GLY A 427 -8.68 4.43 20.15
N GLY A 428 -7.55 4.97 19.69
CA GLY A 428 -7.20 5.10 18.27
C GLY A 428 -6.00 4.22 17.92
N SER A 429 -4.77 4.63 18.22
CA SER A 429 -3.61 3.76 18.00
C SER A 429 -2.54 3.84 19.08
N GLY A 430 -1.72 2.80 19.18
CA GLY A 430 -0.59 2.79 20.09
C GLY A 430 0.44 3.85 19.71
N PHE A 431 0.96 3.75 18.48
CA PHE A 431 1.82 4.78 17.88
C PHE A 431 1.23 5.31 16.57
N THR A 432 1.38 6.62 16.34
CA THR A 432 1.07 7.26 15.05
C THR A 432 2.22 8.14 14.57
N PHE A 433 2.69 7.93 13.35
CA PHE A 433 3.41 8.92 12.58
C PHE A 433 2.49 9.55 11.55
N ASN A 434 2.42 10.88 11.50
CA ASN A 434 1.51 11.62 10.65
C ASN A 434 2.22 12.79 9.96
N ALA A 435 2.30 12.78 8.63
CA ALA A 435 2.92 13.85 7.85
C ALA A 435 1.88 14.54 6.93
N HIS A 436 1.71 15.87 7.09
CA HIS A 436 0.76 16.70 6.33
C HIS A 436 1.43 17.93 5.69
N ASP A 437 1.07 18.30 4.46
CA ASP A 437 1.41 19.59 3.84
C ASP A 437 2.90 20.01 3.95
N ALA A 438 3.83 19.06 4.06
CA ALA A 438 5.25 19.33 3.99
C ALA A 438 5.58 19.77 2.56
N LYS A 439 6.29 20.88 2.35
CA LYS A 439 6.71 21.35 1.00
C LYS A 439 8.14 20.92 0.71
N VAL A 440 8.41 20.37 -0.49
CA VAL A 440 9.78 19.98 -0.89
C VAL A 440 10.61 21.27 -0.87
N THR A 441 11.58 21.30 0.03
CA THR A 441 12.93 21.69 -0.37
C THR A 441 13.70 20.37 -0.53
N PRO A 442 14.56 20.14 -1.54
CA PRO A 442 15.13 18.83 -1.90
C PRO A 442 15.99 18.09 -0.84
N LYS A 443 15.90 18.44 0.46
CA LYS A 443 16.78 17.99 1.54
C LYS A 443 16.06 17.53 2.82
N THR A 444 14.74 17.63 2.93
CA THR A 444 14.01 17.22 4.15
C THR A 444 13.98 15.70 4.26
N LYS A 445 14.72 15.12 5.22
CA LYS A 445 14.65 13.69 5.58
C LYS A 445 13.95 13.53 6.92
N VAL A 446 12.93 12.67 6.96
CA VAL A 446 12.38 12.17 8.23
C VAL A 446 12.81 10.72 8.38
N ALA A 447 13.62 10.46 9.39
CA ALA A 447 13.98 9.12 9.79
C ALA A 447 13.17 8.76 11.04
N PHE A 448 12.61 7.57 11.09
CA PHE A 448 12.10 7.05 12.36
C PHE A 448 12.54 5.62 12.58
N LYS A 449 12.71 5.27 13.84
CA LYS A 449 13.13 3.96 14.31
C LYS A 449 12.16 3.53 15.41
N VAL A 450 11.60 2.33 15.31
CA VAL A 450 10.78 1.74 16.38
C VAL A 450 11.34 0.36 16.67
N GLU A 451 11.73 0.10 17.92
CA GLU A 451 12.38 -1.15 18.33
C GLU A 451 11.77 -1.74 19.60
N ALA A 452 11.64 -3.06 19.67
CA ALA A 452 11.30 -3.77 20.91
C ALA A 452 10.08 -3.16 21.63
N SER A 453 9.03 -2.81 20.89
CA SER A 453 7.89 -2.07 21.41
C SER A 453 6.58 -2.75 21.03
N ASP A 454 5.64 -2.74 21.97
CA ASP A 454 4.40 -3.52 21.85
C ASP A 454 3.17 -2.62 21.74
N ALA A 455 2.19 -3.04 20.94
CA ALA A 455 0.91 -2.36 20.82
C ALA A 455 -0.26 -3.34 21.01
N ILE A 456 -0.92 -3.20 22.16
CA ILE A 456 -1.84 -4.18 22.74
C ILE A 456 -3.23 -3.56 22.87
N GLU A 457 -4.28 -4.27 22.46
CA GLU A 457 -5.69 -3.86 22.69
C GLU A 457 -6.05 -2.43 22.22
N ASN A 458 -5.33 -1.86 21.24
CA ASN A 458 -5.63 -0.52 20.75
C ASN A 458 -6.83 -0.52 19.80
N GLY A 459 -7.39 0.66 19.56
CA GLY A 459 -8.58 0.86 18.75
C GLY A 459 -8.38 0.51 17.27
N ALA A 460 -8.09 1.49 16.43
CA ALA A 460 -7.98 1.34 14.98
C ALA A 460 -6.67 0.68 14.52
N TYR A 461 -5.54 0.98 15.18
CA TYR A 461 -4.22 0.47 14.77
C TYR A 461 -3.32 0.20 15.98
N GLY A 462 -2.45 -0.82 15.94
CA GLY A 462 -1.31 -0.88 16.85
C GLY A 462 -0.31 0.25 16.52
N PHE A 463 0.20 0.23 15.29
CA PHE A 463 1.07 1.26 14.72
C PHE A 463 0.47 1.83 13.44
N LEU A 464 0.44 3.16 13.30
CA LEU A 464 -0.07 3.85 12.11
C LEU A 464 1.00 4.78 11.51
N PHE A 465 1.33 4.58 10.24
CA PHE A 465 2.17 5.45 9.44
C PHE A 465 1.34 6.13 8.37
N ARG A 466 1.15 7.43 8.51
CA ARG A 466 0.29 8.21 7.63
C ARG A 466 1.04 9.35 6.96
N ALA A 467 0.90 9.45 5.65
CA ALA A 467 1.46 10.52 4.85
C ALA A 467 0.42 11.06 3.86
N ASP A 468 -0.04 12.28 4.13
CA ASP A 468 -1.01 13.01 3.31
C ASP A 468 -0.36 14.30 2.80
N LYS A 469 -0.31 14.47 1.47
CA LYS A 469 0.29 15.67 0.83
C LYS A 469 1.73 15.91 1.26
N SER A 470 2.50 14.83 1.31
CA SER A 470 3.90 14.86 1.75
C SER A 470 4.89 14.95 0.59
N HIS A 471 5.62 16.06 0.55
CA HIS A 471 6.79 16.25 -0.29
C HIS A 471 8.05 15.80 0.49
N LEU A 472 8.08 14.54 0.92
CA LEU A 472 8.96 14.12 2.00
C LEU A 472 9.68 12.81 1.67
N ASN A 473 10.94 12.71 2.10
CA ASN A 473 11.67 11.45 2.11
C ASN A 473 11.58 10.84 3.50
N VAL A 474 10.90 9.70 3.62
CA VAL A 474 10.73 8.93 4.86
C VAL A 474 11.65 7.72 4.83
N ASP A 475 12.36 7.48 5.93
CA ASP A 475 13.21 6.31 6.14
C ASP A 475 12.84 5.70 7.49
N GLY A 476 11.97 4.69 7.47
CA GLY A 476 11.41 4.05 8.66
C GLY A 476 12.04 2.68 8.89
N HIS A 477 12.63 2.45 10.06
CA HIS A 477 13.14 1.15 10.49
C HIS A 477 12.33 0.65 11.68
N ILE A 478 11.74 -0.52 11.55
CA ILE A 478 10.82 -1.10 12.52
C ILE A 478 11.29 -2.51 12.84
N GLU A 479 11.66 -2.79 14.09
CA GLU A 479 12.27 -4.07 14.47
C GLU A 479 11.73 -4.61 15.80
N GLY A 480 11.46 -5.92 15.86
CA GLY A 480 11.10 -6.58 17.11
C GLY A 480 9.82 -6.02 17.74
N LEU A 481 8.77 -5.82 16.94
CA LEU A 481 7.48 -5.34 17.46
C LEU A 481 6.49 -6.48 17.64
N GLU A 482 5.67 -6.39 18.69
CA GLU A 482 4.48 -7.22 18.83
C GLU A 482 3.19 -6.36 18.75
N THR A 483 2.21 -6.79 17.96
CA THR A 483 0.90 -6.13 17.88
C THR A 483 -0.23 -7.14 17.98
N TYR A 484 -1.03 -7.07 19.03
CA TYR A 484 -2.12 -8.04 19.23
C TYR A 484 -3.34 -7.47 19.94
N ASP A 485 -4.46 -8.20 19.80
CA ASP A 485 -5.79 -7.87 20.34
C ASP A 485 -6.33 -6.47 19.94
N ASN A 486 -5.76 -5.84 18.91
CA ASN A 486 -6.24 -4.53 18.48
C ASN A 486 -7.63 -4.67 17.81
N THR A 487 -8.55 -3.74 18.07
CA THR A 487 -9.92 -3.78 17.50
C THR A 487 -9.96 -3.50 16.00
N GLY A 488 -8.85 -3.00 15.45
CA GLY A 488 -8.60 -2.74 14.04
C GLY A 488 -7.40 -3.53 13.54
N ASN A 489 -6.41 -2.86 12.94
CA ASN A 489 -5.25 -3.54 12.34
C ASN A 489 -4.03 -3.53 13.27
N GLY A 490 -3.11 -4.49 13.13
CA GLY A 490 -1.83 -4.44 13.83
C GLY A 490 -0.98 -3.26 13.37
N ILE A 491 -0.69 -3.21 12.06
CA ILE A 491 0.08 -2.13 11.42
C ILE A 491 -0.74 -1.48 10.29
N GLY A 492 -0.77 -0.15 10.24
CA GLY A 492 -1.38 0.64 9.17
C GLY A 492 -0.35 1.50 8.43
N ILE A 493 -0.36 1.46 7.10
CA ILE A 493 0.41 2.35 6.22
C ILE A 493 -0.58 3.06 5.30
N GLU A 494 -0.85 4.34 5.57
CA GLU A 494 -1.79 5.15 4.80
C GLU A 494 -1.06 6.27 4.05
N VAL A 495 -0.95 6.15 2.74
CA VAL A 495 -0.32 7.15 1.88
C VAL A 495 -1.37 7.71 0.93
N GLY A 496 -1.83 8.93 1.20
CA GLY A 496 -2.86 9.61 0.38
C GLY A 496 -2.31 10.46 -0.77
N TRP A 497 -1.07 10.94 -0.61
CA TRP A 497 -0.30 11.66 -1.63
C TRP A 497 1.17 11.69 -1.22
N LEU A 498 2.04 11.25 -2.13
CA LEU A 498 3.48 11.20 -1.92
C LEU A 498 4.22 11.65 -3.19
N GLU A 499 5.07 12.66 -3.07
CA GLU A 499 5.99 13.10 -4.13
C GLU A 499 7.42 12.57 -3.94
N GLY A 500 7.83 12.38 -2.68
CA GLY A 500 9.16 11.87 -2.34
C GLY A 500 9.24 10.34 -2.33
N ILE A 501 10.19 9.82 -1.57
CA ILE A 501 10.39 8.38 -1.38
C ILE A 501 10.07 8.02 0.07
N MET A 502 9.24 7.01 0.28
CA MET A 502 9.00 6.42 1.59
C MET A 502 9.55 5.01 1.60
N ASN A 503 10.62 4.78 2.36
CA ASN A 503 11.19 3.46 2.60
C ASN A 503 10.80 3.00 4.00
N LEU A 504 10.18 1.83 4.11
CA LEU A 504 9.79 1.22 5.38
C LEU A 504 10.41 -0.18 5.44
N TYR A 505 11.21 -0.42 6.48
CA TYR A 505 11.85 -1.71 6.76
C TYR A 505 11.24 -2.31 8.00
N PHE A 506 10.70 -3.52 7.89
CA PHE A 506 10.10 -4.29 8.97
C PHE A 506 10.93 -5.56 9.20
N ASN A 507 11.47 -5.73 10.40
CA ASN A 507 12.21 -6.92 10.79
C ASN A 507 11.62 -7.53 12.08
N ASP A 508 11.49 -8.85 12.14
CA ASP A 508 11.07 -9.55 13.36
C ASP A 508 9.76 -9.00 13.96
N ILE A 509 8.75 -8.75 13.11
CA ILE A 509 7.44 -8.25 13.53
C ILE A 509 6.50 -9.42 13.82
N PHE A 510 5.81 -9.40 14.96
CA PHE A 510 4.76 -10.37 15.28
C PHE A 510 3.41 -9.68 15.43
N SER A 511 2.55 -9.81 14.42
CA SER A 511 1.21 -9.21 14.41
C SER A 511 0.16 -10.31 14.39
N HIS A 512 -0.58 -10.45 15.50
CA HIS A 512 -1.50 -11.55 15.68
C HIS A 512 -2.77 -11.20 16.45
N GLU A 513 -3.81 -12.02 16.29
CA GLU A 513 -5.07 -11.91 17.07
C GLU A 513 -5.78 -10.54 16.95
N ASN A 514 -5.51 -9.76 15.90
CA ASN A 514 -6.18 -8.49 15.67
C ASN A 514 -7.58 -8.72 15.07
N MET A 515 -8.55 -7.89 15.45
CA MET A 515 -9.92 -7.97 14.91
C MET A 515 -10.03 -7.54 13.44
N GLY A 516 -9.04 -6.80 12.93
CA GLY A 516 -8.84 -6.40 11.54
C GLY A 516 -7.73 -7.21 10.89
N ASN A 517 -6.80 -6.54 10.18
CA ASN A 517 -5.70 -7.20 9.48
C ASN A 517 -4.40 -7.16 10.30
N GLY A 518 -3.48 -8.10 10.08
CA GLY A 518 -2.14 -8.02 10.67
C GLY A 518 -1.38 -6.77 10.19
N MET A 519 -1.44 -6.51 8.88
CA MET A 519 -1.00 -5.27 8.24
C MET A 519 -2.03 -4.75 7.23
N TYR A 520 -2.25 -3.44 7.21
CA TYR A 520 -3.11 -2.74 6.26
C TYR A 520 -2.32 -1.66 5.51
N ILE A 521 -2.26 -1.75 4.19
CA ILE A 521 -1.58 -0.79 3.32
C ILE A 521 -2.62 -0.11 2.43
N TYR A 522 -2.76 1.20 2.56
CA TYR A 522 -3.60 2.02 1.71
C TYR A 522 -2.73 3.01 0.94
N PHE A 523 -2.39 2.68 -0.31
CA PHE A 523 -1.63 3.57 -1.18
C PHE A 523 -2.53 4.22 -2.23
N ARG A 524 -2.92 5.45 -1.96
CA ARG A 524 -3.70 6.30 -2.87
C ARG A 524 -2.81 7.41 -3.40
N GLN A 525 -2.77 7.59 -4.72
CA GLN A 525 -2.14 8.76 -5.33
C GLN A 525 -3.21 9.56 -6.04
N SER A 526 -3.62 10.66 -5.42
CA SER A 526 -4.62 11.55 -6.00
C SER A 526 -3.99 12.82 -6.57
N GLN A 527 -4.59 13.40 -7.63
CA GLN A 527 -4.17 14.73 -8.06
C GLN A 527 -4.42 15.76 -6.94
N PHE A 528 -3.51 16.72 -6.79
CA PHE A 528 -3.68 17.84 -5.86
C PHE A 528 -3.59 19.16 -6.61
N ARG A 529 -4.39 20.15 -6.20
CA ARG A 529 -4.21 21.53 -6.63
C ARG A 529 -3.58 22.31 -5.49
N ASP A 530 -2.44 22.93 -5.77
CA ASP A 530 -1.81 23.82 -4.81
C ASP A 530 -2.67 25.06 -4.52
N PHE A 531 -2.23 25.89 -3.57
CA PHE A 531 -2.90 27.15 -3.23
C PHE A 531 -2.95 28.17 -4.37
N LEU A 532 -2.19 27.97 -5.46
CA LEU A 532 -2.20 28.77 -6.68
C LEU A 532 -3.15 28.19 -7.74
N GLY A 533 -3.76 27.03 -7.48
CA GLY A 533 -4.62 26.31 -8.41
C GLY A 533 -3.87 25.47 -9.45
N THR A 534 -2.55 25.34 -9.34
CA THR A 534 -1.71 24.50 -10.21
C THR A 534 -1.97 23.04 -9.86
N THR A 535 -2.30 22.21 -10.85
CA THR A 535 -2.35 20.75 -10.66
C THR A 535 -0.93 20.23 -10.50
N ILE A 536 -0.70 19.50 -9.43
CA ILE A 536 0.55 18.81 -9.16
C ILE A 536 0.31 17.31 -9.26
N LEU A 537 1.16 16.64 -10.04
CA LEU A 537 1.10 15.21 -10.29
C LEU A 537 2.10 14.49 -9.39
N PRO A 538 1.64 13.73 -8.38
CA PRO A 538 2.55 12.95 -7.57
C PRO A 538 3.22 11.86 -8.41
N LYS A 539 4.52 11.69 -8.15
CA LYS A 539 5.38 10.67 -8.76
C LYS A 539 6.24 9.95 -7.71
N GLY A 540 5.79 9.98 -6.45
CA GLY A 540 6.53 9.37 -5.35
C GLY A 540 6.62 7.85 -5.46
N LYS A 541 7.49 7.27 -4.63
CA LYS A 541 7.74 5.83 -4.55
C LYS A 541 7.56 5.36 -3.10
N LEU A 542 6.78 4.30 -2.91
CA LEU A 542 6.67 3.59 -1.64
C LEU A 542 7.43 2.26 -1.76
N MET A 543 8.40 2.06 -0.87
CA MET A 543 9.17 0.82 -0.74
C MET A 543 8.90 0.19 0.62
N VAL A 544 8.58 -1.10 0.62
CA VAL A 544 8.35 -1.88 1.85
C VAL A 544 9.26 -3.12 1.81
N ASP A 545 10.21 -3.23 2.73
CA ASP A 545 11.02 -4.45 2.92
C ASP A 545 10.58 -5.11 4.23
N MET A 546 10.25 -6.40 4.16
CA MET A 546 9.81 -7.20 5.30
C MET A 546 10.72 -8.42 5.44
N GLU A 547 11.26 -8.64 6.62
CA GLU A 547 12.11 -9.80 6.92
C GLU A 547 11.68 -10.43 8.25
N SER A 548 11.62 -11.77 8.27
CA SER A 548 11.35 -12.56 9.48
C SER A 548 10.06 -12.16 10.22
N CYS A 549 9.06 -11.69 9.49
CA CYS A 549 7.78 -11.25 10.05
C CYS A 549 6.80 -12.42 10.20
N PHE A 550 5.84 -12.27 11.12
CA PHE A 550 4.80 -13.25 11.44
C PHE A 550 3.44 -12.54 11.53
N MET A 551 2.53 -12.87 10.60
CA MET A 551 1.18 -12.29 10.51
C MET A 551 0.15 -13.41 10.73
N ALA A 552 -0.30 -13.60 11.97
CA ALA A 552 -0.98 -14.83 12.37
C ALA A 552 -2.35 -14.61 13.04
N SER A 553 -3.31 -15.52 12.85
CA SER A 553 -4.55 -15.57 13.65
C SER A 553 -5.40 -14.28 13.66
N ASN A 554 -5.30 -13.43 12.64
CA ASN A 554 -6.10 -12.20 12.57
C ASN A 554 -7.52 -12.52 12.08
N GLU A 555 -8.52 -11.79 12.58
CA GLU A 555 -9.94 -11.93 12.17
C GLU A 555 -10.18 -11.45 10.71
N GLY A 556 -9.32 -10.56 10.20
CA GLY A 556 -9.24 -10.15 8.81
C GLY A 556 -8.17 -10.94 8.02
N ASN A 557 -7.41 -10.24 7.18
CA ASN A 557 -6.30 -10.84 6.42
C ASN A 557 -4.98 -10.73 7.20
N GLY A 558 -4.00 -11.56 6.86
CA GLY A 558 -2.63 -11.35 7.36
C GLY A 558 -2.08 -10.01 6.88
N VAL A 559 -2.12 -9.78 5.57
CA VAL A 559 -1.83 -8.48 4.94
C VAL A 559 -2.95 -8.09 3.99
N TYR A 560 -3.43 -6.85 4.07
CA TYR A 560 -4.42 -6.29 3.15
C TYR A 560 -3.91 -5.00 2.52
N GLU A 561 -3.79 -5.00 1.19
CA GLU A 561 -3.32 -3.87 0.41
C GLU A 561 -4.42 -3.32 -0.50
N VAL A 562 -4.52 -2.00 -0.53
CA VAL A 562 -5.38 -1.25 -1.43
C VAL A 562 -4.56 -0.19 -2.15
N HIS A 563 -4.51 -0.31 -3.48
CA HIS A 563 -3.80 0.65 -4.35
C HIS A 563 -4.79 1.42 -5.21
N ASN A 564 -4.84 2.74 -5.09
CA ASN A 564 -5.82 3.58 -5.78
C ASN A 564 -5.21 4.83 -6.45
N PRO A 565 -4.81 4.74 -7.73
CA PRO A 565 -4.41 5.91 -8.50
C PRO A 565 -5.68 6.67 -8.93
N ALA A 566 -5.81 7.94 -8.50
CA ALA A 566 -7.01 8.76 -8.67
C ALA A 566 -6.70 10.15 -9.27
N GLY A 567 -6.68 10.26 -10.61
CA GLY A 567 -6.42 11.52 -11.32
C GLY A 567 -7.63 12.16 -11.99
N SER A 568 -7.37 13.15 -12.88
CA SER A 568 -8.33 13.63 -13.90
C SER A 568 -7.74 13.54 -15.31
N TYR A 569 -8.57 13.77 -16.32
CA TYR A 569 -8.25 13.58 -17.74
C TYR A 569 -6.92 14.15 -18.22
N GLN A 570 -6.54 15.32 -17.73
CA GLN A 570 -5.41 16.08 -18.27
C GLN A 570 -4.09 15.74 -17.56
N ASP A 571 -4.17 15.05 -16.42
CA ASP A 571 -3.09 14.93 -15.45
C ASP A 571 -3.13 13.52 -14.81
N ILE A 572 -2.25 12.61 -15.28
CA ILE A 572 -2.17 11.20 -14.86
C ILE A 572 -1.11 11.02 -13.75
N PRO A 573 -1.48 10.87 -12.46
CA PRO A 573 -0.57 10.43 -11.39
C PRO A 573 0.07 9.08 -11.67
N THR A 574 1.29 8.88 -11.17
CA THR A 574 2.01 7.60 -11.25
C THR A 574 2.22 7.03 -9.85
N GLN A 575 1.80 5.79 -9.63
CA GLN A 575 2.12 5.02 -8.44
C GLN A 575 3.34 4.13 -8.72
N ASN A 576 4.41 4.32 -7.96
CA ASN A 576 5.55 3.40 -7.96
C ASN A 576 5.59 2.69 -6.61
N TYR A 577 5.47 1.37 -6.65
CA TYR A 577 5.44 0.53 -5.46
C TYR A 577 6.44 -0.60 -5.60
N GLU A 578 7.25 -0.81 -4.58
CA GLU A 578 8.14 -1.97 -4.50
C GLU A 578 7.98 -2.63 -3.14
N MET A 579 7.88 -3.95 -3.16
CA MET A 579 7.78 -4.75 -1.95
C MET A 579 8.70 -5.95 -2.02
N ILE A 580 9.52 -6.13 -0.99
CA ILE A 580 10.41 -7.28 -0.83
C ILE A 580 10.04 -7.94 0.49
N VAL A 581 9.77 -9.24 0.48
CA VAL A 581 9.36 -10.01 1.65
C VAL A 581 10.25 -11.25 1.76
N LYS A 582 10.90 -11.44 2.90
CA LYS A 582 11.86 -12.52 3.14
C LYS A 582 11.51 -13.27 4.42
N ASN A 583 11.62 -14.59 4.40
CA ASN A 583 11.52 -15.46 5.58
C ASN A 583 10.27 -15.18 6.45
N THR A 584 9.16 -14.76 5.83
CA THR A 584 7.97 -14.27 6.53
C THR A 584 6.88 -15.33 6.53
N THR A 585 6.19 -15.51 7.65
CA THR A 585 5.10 -16.48 7.82
C THR A 585 3.77 -15.78 7.99
N ILE A 586 2.76 -16.23 7.26
CA ILE A 586 1.42 -15.64 7.25
C ILE A 586 0.40 -16.76 7.38
N GLU A 587 -0.20 -16.87 8.56
CA GLU A 587 -0.96 -18.07 8.89
C GLU A 587 -2.24 -17.88 9.70
N LYS A 588 -3.15 -18.84 9.60
CA LYS A 588 -4.34 -18.95 10.46
C LYS A 588 -5.27 -17.73 10.44
N ASN A 589 -5.20 -16.89 9.40
CA ASN A 589 -6.05 -15.72 9.31
C ASN A 589 -7.47 -16.11 8.86
N ASN A 590 -8.49 -15.41 9.36
CA ASN A 590 -9.90 -15.66 9.03
C ASN A 590 -10.30 -15.15 7.63
N GLY A 591 -9.48 -14.28 7.03
CA GLY A 591 -9.53 -13.83 5.65
C GLY A 591 -8.48 -14.54 4.77
N GLN A 592 -7.86 -13.80 3.86
CA GLN A 592 -6.72 -14.27 3.05
C GLN A 592 -5.42 -14.19 3.87
N GLY A 593 -4.40 -14.95 3.49
CA GLY A 593 -3.05 -14.71 3.99
C GLY A 593 -2.57 -13.32 3.55
N TRP A 594 -2.48 -13.14 2.23
CA TRP A 594 -2.12 -11.86 1.61
C TRP A 594 -3.18 -11.45 0.59
N TYR A 595 -3.74 -10.24 0.72
CA TYR A 595 -4.76 -9.74 -0.21
C TYR A 595 -4.34 -8.42 -0.84
N VAL A 596 -4.01 -8.45 -2.13
CA VAL A 596 -3.70 -7.27 -2.94
C VAL A 596 -4.92 -6.89 -3.76
N GLN A 597 -5.47 -5.70 -3.49
CA GLN A 597 -6.62 -5.15 -4.19
C GLN A 597 -6.26 -3.82 -4.86
N PRO A 598 -5.61 -3.87 -6.03
CA PRO A 598 -5.55 -2.70 -6.88
C PRO A 598 -6.96 -2.29 -7.29
N GLN A 599 -7.38 -1.09 -6.94
CA GLN A 599 -8.73 -0.59 -7.23
C GLN A 599 -8.74 0.89 -7.53
N GLY A 600 -9.64 1.33 -8.41
CA GLY A 600 -9.82 2.75 -8.66
C GLY A 600 -10.42 3.02 -10.02
N ARG A 601 -10.42 4.30 -10.41
CA ARG A 601 -10.72 4.72 -11.79
C ARG A 601 -9.42 5.14 -12.46
N PRO A 602 -8.57 4.21 -12.91
CA PRO A 602 -7.29 4.50 -13.56
C PRO A 602 -7.47 5.12 -14.95
N GLN A 603 -8.66 5.56 -15.34
CA GLN A 603 -8.87 6.49 -16.47
C GLN A 603 -7.83 7.62 -16.52
N TYR A 604 -7.22 7.92 -15.36
CA TYR A 604 -6.30 9.00 -15.11
C TYR A 604 -5.09 8.59 -14.24
N GLY A 605 -4.54 7.38 -14.31
CA GLY A 605 -3.36 7.02 -13.49
C GLY A 605 -2.55 5.86 -14.05
N SER A 606 -1.23 5.85 -13.82
CA SER A 606 -0.34 4.72 -14.09
C SER A 606 0.11 4.05 -12.79
N ARG A 607 0.37 2.74 -12.81
CA ARG A 607 0.93 1.98 -11.67
C ARG A 607 2.05 1.09 -12.15
N PHE A 608 3.16 1.14 -11.43
CA PHE A 608 4.29 0.25 -11.56
C PHE A 608 4.50 -0.40 -10.20
N ALA A 609 4.29 -1.71 -10.11
CA ALA A 609 4.39 -2.45 -8.86
C ALA A 609 5.29 -3.68 -9.03
N ASN A 610 6.34 -3.79 -8.21
CA ASN A 610 7.18 -4.98 -8.16
C ASN A 610 7.10 -5.62 -6.77
N TYR A 611 6.81 -6.91 -6.74
CA TYR A 611 6.70 -7.73 -5.54
C TYR A 611 7.68 -8.90 -5.63
N GLU A 612 8.48 -9.09 -4.59
CA GLU A 612 9.41 -10.21 -4.48
C GLU A 612 9.27 -10.90 -3.13
N PHE A 613 8.96 -12.19 -3.14
CA PHE A 613 8.81 -13.03 -1.96
C PHE A 613 9.88 -14.12 -1.95
N TYR A 614 10.61 -14.25 -0.84
CA TYR A 614 11.70 -15.21 -0.67
C TYR A 614 11.50 -16.04 0.59
N ASN A 615 11.46 -17.36 0.46
CA ASN A 615 11.33 -18.29 1.59
C ASN A 615 10.13 -18.00 2.50
N SER A 616 9.04 -17.45 1.96
CA SER A 616 7.85 -17.09 2.74
C SER A 616 6.86 -18.25 2.80
N VAL A 617 6.11 -18.33 3.91
CA VAL A 617 5.13 -19.38 4.16
C VAL A 617 3.74 -18.77 4.31
N PHE A 618 2.78 -19.29 3.55
CA PHE A 618 1.36 -18.96 3.64
C PHE A 618 0.61 -20.22 4.05
N SER A 619 0.11 -20.28 5.28
CA SER A 619 -0.46 -21.51 5.83
C SER A 619 -1.77 -21.36 6.60
N ASP A 620 -2.65 -22.36 6.57
CA ASP A 620 -3.85 -22.42 7.42
C ASP A 620 -4.81 -21.21 7.29
N ASN A 621 -4.75 -20.42 6.21
CA ASN A 621 -5.64 -19.27 6.04
C ASN A 621 -7.02 -19.74 5.55
N LYS A 622 -8.11 -19.16 6.08
CA LYS A 622 -9.49 -19.50 5.66
C LYS A 622 -9.80 -19.09 4.23
N GLY A 623 -9.02 -18.16 3.65
CA GLY A 623 -9.04 -17.77 2.26
C GLY A 623 -7.83 -18.31 1.49
N ALA A 624 -7.46 -17.65 0.40
CA ALA A 624 -6.23 -17.99 -0.30
C ALA A 624 -4.98 -17.60 0.52
N GLY A 625 -3.89 -18.35 0.35
CA GLY A 625 -2.59 -17.95 0.88
C GLY A 625 -2.16 -16.60 0.30
N PHE A 626 -2.33 -16.43 -1.02
CA PHE A 626 -2.16 -15.14 -1.70
C PHE A 626 -3.31 -14.88 -2.68
N TYR A 627 -3.94 -13.71 -2.57
CA TYR A 627 -5.04 -13.28 -3.42
C TYR A 627 -4.74 -11.92 -4.07
N LEU A 628 -4.72 -11.90 -5.40
CA LEU A 628 -4.69 -10.69 -6.22
C LEU A 628 -6.07 -10.44 -6.85
N ARG A 629 -6.64 -9.25 -6.66
CA ARG A 629 -7.92 -8.86 -7.27
C ARG A 629 -7.82 -7.53 -8.01
N ASP A 630 -7.63 -7.60 -9.32
CA ASP A 630 -7.47 -6.43 -10.18
C ASP A 630 -8.81 -5.76 -10.45
N GLN A 631 -9.10 -4.65 -9.76
CA GLN A 631 -10.36 -3.89 -9.85
C GLN A 631 -10.17 -2.49 -10.44
N TYR A 632 -9.55 -2.43 -11.61
CA TYR A 632 -9.36 -1.19 -12.33
C TYR A 632 -10.60 -0.85 -13.16
N TYR A 633 -11.26 0.27 -12.87
CA TYR A 633 -12.30 0.83 -13.74
C TYR A 633 -11.69 1.77 -14.78
N CYS A 634 -11.09 1.22 -15.84
CA CYS A 634 -10.61 2.02 -16.96
C CYS A 634 -11.70 2.19 -18.03
N TYR A 635 -11.83 3.41 -18.57
CA TYR A 635 -12.66 3.70 -19.74
C TYR A 635 -11.77 3.62 -20.98
N TYR A 636 -12.22 2.87 -21.97
CA TYR A 636 -11.53 2.42 -23.18
C TYR A 636 -10.80 3.46 -24.06
N TYR A 637 -10.84 4.75 -23.75
CA TYR A 637 -10.25 5.81 -24.58
C TYR A 637 -8.91 6.37 -24.08
N TYR A 638 -8.48 6.07 -22.86
CA TYR A 638 -7.39 6.82 -22.21
C TYR A 638 -6.27 5.88 -21.71
N GLY A 639 -5.07 6.07 -22.25
CA GLY A 639 -3.93 5.15 -22.15
C GLY A 639 -3.18 5.20 -20.82
N ALA A 640 -3.81 4.70 -19.75
CA ALA A 640 -3.10 4.29 -18.54
C ALA A 640 -2.17 3.10 -18.84
N GLU A 641 -0.96 3.15 -18.28
CA GLU A 641 0.01 2.05 -18.32
C GLU A 641 0.14 1.45 -16.93
N MET A 642 -0.03 0.13 -16.85
CA MET A 642 0.04 -0.64 -15.62
C MET A 642 1.00 -1.79 -15.84
N GLU A 643 2.02 -1.89 -15.00
CA GLU A 643 3.01 -2.98 -15.03
C GLU A 643 3.17 -3.54 -13.62
N GLU A 644 2.89 -4.83 -13.48
CA GLU A 644 2.87 -5.51 -12.19
C GLU A 644 3.65 -6.82 -12.28
N THR A 645 4.71 -6.94 -11.49
CA THR A 645 5.54 -8.14 -11.42
C THR A 645 5.48 -8.74 -10.03
N PHE A 646 5.20 -10.03 -9.95
CA PHE A 646 5.17 -10.80 -8.72
C PHE A 646 6.13 -11.98 -8.85
N TYR A 647 7.16 -12.03 -8.02
CA TYR A 647 8.11 -13.12 -7.98
C TYR A 647 8.02 -13.84 -6.64
N PHE A 648 7.87 -15.17 -6.69
CA PHE A 648 7.87 -16.03 -5.53
C PHE A 648 9.02 -17.03 -5.67
N TYR A 649 9.98 -16.97 -4.75
CA TYR A 649 11.15 -17.84 -4.72
C TYR A 649 11.14 -18.69 -3.46
N ASN A 650 11.14 -20.02 -3.63
CA ASN A 650 11.15 -20.98 -2.53
C ASN A 650 10.03 -20.74 -1.49
N CYS A 651 8.86 -20.28 -1.94
CA CYS A 651 7.71 -20.00 -1.08
C CYS A 651 6.82 -21.24 -0.90
N THR A 652 6.14 -21.33 0.23
CA THR A 652 5.22 -22.45 0.54
C THR A 652 3.80 -21.95 0.74
N PHE A 653 2.84 -22.59 0.08
CA PHE A 653 1.40 -22.33 0.17
C PHE A 653 0.71 -23.63 0.59
N THR A 654 0.38 -23.75 1.88
CA THR A 654 -0.12 -25.02 2.43
C THR A 654 -1.36 -24.87 3.30
N TYR A 655 -2.28 -25.83 3.30
CA TYR A 655 -3.45 -25.83 4.21
C TYR A 655 -4.35 -24.57 4.12
N ASN A 656 -4.31 -23.82 3.02
CA ASN A 656 -5.21 -22.69 2.81
C ASN A 656 -6.48 -23.17 2.09
N GLU A 657 -7.52 -22.32 2.02
CA GLU A 657 -8.65 -22.58 1.11
C GLU A 657 -8.13 -22.74 -0.34
N ARG A 658 -7.19 -21.87 -0.74
CA ARG A 658 -6.50 -21.90 -2.05
C ARG A 658 -5.05 -21.51 -1.87
N GLY A 659 -4.14 -22.03 -2.69
CA GLY A 659 -2.73 -21.64 -2.65
C GLY A 659 -2.54 -20.19 -3.14
N PHE A 660 -2.56 -20.00 -4.45
CA PHE A 660 -2.57 -18.70 -5.12
C PHE A 660 -3.89 -18.47 -5.85
N ARG A 661 -4.42 -17.25 -5.73
CA ARG A 661 -5.64 -16.81 -6.41
C ARG A 661 -5.42 -15.47 -7.11
N GLN A 662 -5.82 -15.37 -8.38
CA GLN A 662 -5.99 -14.10 -9.07
C GLN A 662 -7.39 -13.98 -9.69
N TYR A 663 -8.01 -12.82 -9.53
CA TYR A 663 -9.25 -12.47 -10.19
C TYR A 663 -9.08 -11.15 -10.96
N MET A 664 -9.05 -11.25 -12.30
CA MET A 664 -8.98 -10.09 -13.18
C MET A 664 -10.42 -9.58 -13.42
N ASP A 665 -10.83 -8.57 -12.64
CA ASP A 665 -12.21 -8.08 -12.60
C ASP A 665 -12.58 -7.30 -13.90
N GLN A 666 -13.85 -6.90 -14.01
CA GLN A 666 -14.33 -6.08 -15.11
C GLN A 666 -13.47 -4.81 -15.24
N TYR A 667 -13.08 -4.46 -16.48
CA TYR A 667 -12.38 -3.22 -16.85
C TYR A 667 -10.88 -3.10 -16.53
N ALA A 668 -10.22 -4.18 -16.08
CA ALA A 668 -8.76 -4.25 -15.98
C ALA A 668 -8.11 -3.96 -17.35
N TYR A 669 -7.64 -2.72 -17.60
CA TYR A 669 -7.19 -2.23 -18.90
C TYR A 669 -5.74 -1.79 -18.84
N GLY A 670 -4.95 -2.19 -19.83
CA GLY A 670 -3.58 -1.72 -19.99
C GLY A 670 -2.56 -2.48 -19.14
N ASP A 671 -2.99 -3.54 -18.47
CA ASP A 671 -2.15 -4.31 -17.56
C ASP A 671 -1.15 -5.21 -18.32
N ASP A 672 0.13 -5.06 -17.96
CA ASP A 672 1.21 -6.00 -18.16
C ASP A 672 1.48 -6.69 -16.82
N VAL A 673 0.98 -7.91 -16.66
CA VAL A 673 1.09 -8.67 -15.40
C VAL A 673 1.99 -9.88 -15.63
N GLU A 674 3.00 -10.02 -14.79
CA GLU A 674 3.90 -11.17 -14.79
C GLU A 674 4.00 -11.76 -13.40
N ILE A 675 3.63 -13.04 -13.29
CA ILE A 675 3.66 -13.79 -12.04
C ILE A 675 4.58 -14.98 -12.24
N GLN A 676 5.63 -15.03 -11.43
CA GLN A 676 6.65 -16.07 -11.46
C GLN A 676 6.69 -16.84 -10.14
N PHE A 677 6.70 -18.17 -10.23
CA PHE A 677 6.89 -19.08 -9.11
C PHE A 677 8.11 -19.95 -9.40
N GLU A 678 9.13 -19.87 -8.57
CA GLU A 678 10.36 -20.65 -8.70
C GLU A 678 10.62 -21.41 -7.40
N ALA A 679 10.83 -22.73 -7.52
CA ALA A 679 11.05 -23.62 -6.38
C ALA A 679 9.94 -23.55 -5.31
N CYS A 680 8.71 -23.20 -5.68
CA CYS A 680 7.61 -23.05 -4.74
C CYS A 680 6.91 -24.38 -4.45
N THR A 681 6.24 -24.47 -3.30
CA THR A 681 5.43 -25.62 -2.91
C THR A 681 3.99 -25.19 -2.71
N PHE A 682 3.07 -25.82 -3.43
CA PHE A 682 1.63 -25.72 -3.21
C PHE A 682 1.16 -27.08 -2.74
N GLN A 683 0.72 -27.20 -1.48
CA GLN A 683 0.42 -28.50 -0.90
C GLN A 683 -0.81 -28.46 0.00
N ASP A 684 -1.61 -29.52 0.02
CA ASP A 684 -2.70 -29.70 0.98
C ASP A 684 -3.67 -28.48 1.09
N ASN A 685 -3.91 -27.75 0.00
CA ASN A 685 -4.92 -26.67 0.00
C ASN A 685 -6.32 -27.28 -0.25
N ASP A 686 -7.37 -26.71 0.32
CA ASP A 686 -8.72 -27.29 0.27
C ASP A 686 -9.31 -27.33 -1.15
N TYR A 687 -8.91 -26.39 -2.02
CA TYR A 687 -9.35 -26.30 -3.42
C TYR A 687 -8.18 -26.21 -4.41
N GLU A 688 -7.94 -25.04 -5.00
CA GLU A 688 -6.95 -24.86 -6.07
C GLU A 688 -5.57 -24.50 -5.52
N ALA A 689 -4.53 -25.14 -6.05
CA ALA A 689 -3.14 -24.75 -5.82
C ALA A 689 -2.85 -23.42 -6.53
N LEU A 690 -3.23 -23.33 -7.81
CA LEU A 690 -3.08 -22.14 -8.65
C LEU A 690 -4.41 -21.84 -9.34
N TYR A 691 -5.02 -20.72 -9.01
CA TYR A 691 -6.26 -20.26 -9.62
C TYR A 691 -6.11 -18.87 -10.19
N ALA A 692 -6.32 -18.72 -11.49
CA ALA A 692 -6.45 -17.43 -12.15
C ALA A 692 -7.66 -17.45 -13.08
N THR A 693 -8.50 -16.43 -12.99
CA THR A 693 -9.59 -16.25 -13.97
C THR A 693 -9.75 -14.78 -14.32
N GLY A 694 -10.05 -14.52 -15.59
CA GLY A 694 -10.56 -13.23 -16.01
C GLY A 694 -12.09 -13.19 -16.08
N TYR A 695 -12.61 -11.98 -16.28
CA TYR A 695 -14.04 -11.72 -16.36
C TYR A 695 -14.68 -12.39 -17.59
N TRP A 696 -15.49 -13.42 -17.38
CA TRP A 696 -16.03 -14.28 -18.45
C TRP A 696 -17.50 -13.98 -18.84
N TYR A 697 -18.27 -13.24 -18.03
CA TYR A 697 -19.75 -13.22 -18.12
C TYR A 697 -20.38 -11.82 -18.22
N SER A 698 -20.56 -11.33 -19.44
CA SER A 698 -21.80 -10.62 -19.83
C SER A 698 -21.82 -10.42 -21.34
N TYR A 699 -22.84 -10.96 -22.00
CA TYR A 699 -23.05 -10.85 -23.45
C TYR A 699 -23.55 -9.44 -23.86
N TYR A 700 -23.85 -8.57 -22.89
CA TYR A 700 -24.54 -7.30 -23.11
C TYR A 700 -24.14 -6.12 -22.18
N ASP A 701 -23.31 -6.31 -21.15
CA ASP A 701 -22.97 -5.23 -20.22
C ASP A 701 -21.51 -4.79 -20.39
N SER A 702 -21.35 -3.48 -20.53
CA SER A 702 -20.11 -2.75 -20.31
C SER A 702 -19.40 -3.27 -19.06
N GLY A 703 -18.25 -3.96 -19.22
CA GLY A 703 -17.52 -4.55 -18.09
C GLY A 703 -16.53 -5.64 -18.48
N MET A 704 -15.58 -5.37 -19.37
CA MET A 704 -14.60 -6.38 -19.82
C MET A 704 -13.18 -5.91 -19.58
N SER A 705 -12.31 -6.84 -19.19
CA SER A 705 -10.87 -6.64 -19.05
C SER A 705 -10.22 -6.52 -20.44
N TYR A 706 -9.22 -5.65 -20.55
CA TYR A 706 -8.48 -5.27 -21.75
C TYR A 706 -6.97 -5.33 -21.45
N MET A 707 -6.47 -6.54 -21.23
CA MET A 707 -5.08 -6.77 -20.81
C MET A 707 -4.15 -6.84 -22.02
N LYS A 708 -2.94 -6.29 -21.87
CA LYS A 708 -1.94 -6.23 -22.93
C LYS A 708 -1.04 -7.46 -22.90
N ARG A 709 -0.53 -7.81 -21.73
CA ARG A 709 0.35 -8.96 -21.52
C ARG A 709 0.03 -9.61 -20.18
N VAL A 710 -0.17 -10.93 -20.18
CA VAL A 710 -0.31 -11.70 -18.94
C VAL A 710 0.58 -12.94 -19.03
N VAL A 711 1.46 -13.10 -18.05
CA VAL A 711 2.42 -14.20 -17.97
C VAL A 711 2.31 -14.91 -16.64
N TYR A 712 2.10 -16.22 -16.68
CA TYR A 712 2.36 -17.12 -15.55
C TYR A 712 3.57 -17.99 -15.89
N ASP A 713 4.59 -17.97 -15.05
CA ASP A 713 5.79 -18.79 -15.21
C ASP A 713 6.09 -19.57 -13.92
N VAL A 714 5.85 -20.88 -13.96
CA VAL A 714 6.03 -21.80 -12.83
C VAL A 714 7.22 -22.71 -13.13
N LYS A 715 8.22 -22.74 -12.24
CA LYS A 715 9.47 -23.48 -12.42
C LYS A 715 9.86 -24.24 -11.17
N ASP A 716 10.37 -25.45 -11.37
CA ASP A 716 10.99 -26.27 -10.32
C ASP A 716 10.11 -26.43 -9.07
N SER A 717 8.78 -26.38 -9.24
CA SER A 717 7.82 -26.26 -8.13
C SER A 717 7.08 -27.58 -7.86
N LEU A 718 6.65 -27.80 -6.63
CA LEU A 718 5.72 -28.87 -6.26
C LEU A 718 4.29 -28.32 -6.29
N ILE A 719 3.41 -28.97 -7.04
CA ILE A 719 2.01 -28.58 -7.21
C ILE A 719 1.12 -29.77 -6.85
N ASP A 720 0.58 -29.72 -5.64
CA ASP A 720 -0.38 -30.67 -5.09
C ASP A 720 -1.73 -29.98 -4.89
N GLY A 721 -2.48 -29.89 -5.98
CA GLY A 721 -3.83 -29.33 -6.03
C GLY A 721 -4.28 -29.04 -7.47
N TYR A 722 -5.54 -28.64 -7.63
CA TYR A 722 -6.09 -28.28 -8.94
C TYR A 722 -5.43 -27.01 -9.49
N VAL A 723 -5.14 -26.99 -10.79
CA VAL A 723 -4.56 -25.84 -11.50
C VAL A 723 -5.53 -25.36 -12.56
N TYR A 724 -5.99 -24.13 -12.40
CA TYR A 724 -6.87 -23.44 -13.33
C TYR A 724 -6.29 -22.07 -13.68
N LEU A 725 -5.59 -22.00 -14.81
CA LEU A 725 -5.00 -20.75 -15.30
C LEU A 725 -5.77 -20.27 -16.54
N HIS A 726 -6.69 -19.34 -16.32
CA HIS A 726 -7.55 -18.79 -17.36
C HIS A 726 -7.29 -17.29 -17.57
N ILE A 727 -6.42 -17.00 -18.53
CA ILE A 727 -6.21 -15.64 -19.06
C ILE A 727 -7.36 -15.33 -20.02
N SER A 728 -8.21 -14.35 -19.69
CA SER A 728 -9.27 -13.92 -20.60
C SER A 728 -9.37 -12.40 -20.69
N GLY A 729 -9.63 -11.86 -21.87
CA GLY A 729 -9.76 -10.41 -22.07
C GLY A 729 -8.51 -9.75 -22.66
N LEU A 730 -7.62 -10.52 -23.29
CA LEU A 730 -6.48 -9.95 -24.00
C LEU A 730 -6.97 -9.07 -25.17
N TYR A 731 -6.59 -7.79 -25.20
CA TYR A 731 -7.01 -6.85 -26.24
C TYR A 731 -6.06 -5.68 -26.36
N ASP A 732 -5.88 -5.20 -27.59
CA ASP A 732 -5.26 -3.91 -27.84
C ASP A 732 -6.16 -3.10 -28.78
N GLN A 733 -6.73 -2.02 -28.25
CA GLN A 733 -7.59 -1.12 -29.01
C GLN A 733 -6.80 -0.22 -29.96
N GLY A 734 -5.55 0.10 -29.62
CA GLY A 734 -4.72 0.99 -30.42
C GLY A 734 -4.24 0.32 -31.71
N GLY A 735 -4.26 -1.01 -31.77
CA GLY A 735 -3.67 -1.79 -32.85
C GLY A 735 -2.14 -1.65 -32.93
N ASN A 736 -1.52 -1.09 -31.90
CA ASN A 736 -0.10 -0.75 -31.83
C ASN A 736 0.71 -1.87 -31.15
N VAL A 737 0.07 -2.72 -30.34
CA VAL A 737 0.69 -3.81 -29.60
C VAL A 737 -0.10 -5.10 -29.82
N LYS A 738 0.61 -6.22 -29.95
CA LYS A 738 -0.04 -7.53 -30.04
C LYS A 738 -0.35 -8.00 -28.61
N PRO A 739 -1.62 -8.28 -28.26
CA PRO A 739 -1.95 -8.81 -26.95
C PRO A 739 -1.28 -10.18 -26.78
N GLU A 740 -0.63 -10.39 -25.63
CA GLU A 740 0.16 -11.59 -25.35
C GLU A 740 -0.35 -12.30 -24.09
N GLY A 741 -0.56 -13.61 -24.19
CA GLY A 741 -0.76 -14.49 -23.06
C GLY A 741 0.31 -15.57 -23.06
N LYS A 742 0.94 -15.81 -21.92
CA LYS A 742 1.90 -16.90 -21.75
C LYS A 742 1.60 -17.67 -20.48
N ILE A 743 1.54 -18.98 -20.58
CA ILE A 743 1.56 -19.89 -19.44
C ILE A 743 2.76 -20.82 -19.62
N SER A 744 3.61 -20.91 -18.61
CA SER A 744 4.83 -21.71 -18.62
C SER A 744 4.88 -22.53 -17.33
N ILE A 745 4.99 -23.85 -17.43
CA ILE A 745 5.15 -24.76 -16.29
C ILE A 745 6.28 -25.71 -16.65
N VAL A 746 7.41 -25.59 -15.94
CA VAL A 746 8.67 -26.26 -16.29
C VAL A 746 9.26 -26.95 -15.07
N ASN A 747 9.81 -28.16 -15.28
CA ASN A 747 10.52 -28.95 -14.25
C ASN A 747 9.74 -29.11 -12.93
N SER A 748 8.42 -29.06 -12.97
CA SER A 748 7.57 -29.06 -11.79
C SER A 748 7.02 -30.47 -11.55
N THR A 749 6.72 -30.78 -10.29
CA THR A 749 6.09 -32.04 -9.90
C THR A 749 4.62 -31.80 -9.65
N TYR A 750 3.75 -32.51 -10.38
CA TYR A 750 2.30 -32.46 -10.21
C TYR A 750 1.83 -33.77 -9.56
N THR A 751 1.16 -33.66 -8.40
CA THR A 751 0.76 -34.84 -7.61
C THR A 751 -0.75 -35.05 -7.54
N TYR A 752 -1.54 -34.10 -8.06
CA TYR A 752 -3.00 -34.11 -7.96
C TYR A 752 -3.69 -34.90 -9.09
N ASP A 753 -4.86 -35.46 -8.80
CA ASP A 753 -5.59 -36.40 -9.67
C ASP A 753 -6.53 -35.71 -10.68
N GLU A 754 -6.67 -34.38 -10.65
CA GLU A 754 -7.54 -33.65 -11.58
C GLU A 754 -6.77 -33.09 -12.79
N PRO A 755 -7.45 -32.81 -13.91
CA PRO A 755 -6.78 -32.21 -15.06
C PRO A 755 -6.22 -30.83 -14.76
N MET A 756 -5.12 -30.50 -15.43
CA MET A 756 -4.65 -29.14 -15.51
C MET A 756 -5.39 -28.39 -16.62
N TYR A 757 -6.03 -27.27 -16.26
CA TYR A 757 -6.77 -26.45 -17.21
C TYR A 757 -6.03 -25.15 -17.53
N LEU A 758 -5.47 -25.08 -18.74
CA LEU A 758 -4.71 -23.94 -19.23
C LEU A 758 -5.47 -23.25 -20.35
N ARG A 759 -5.89 -22.01 -20.13
CA ARG A 759 -6.70 -21.27 -21.09
C ARG A 759 -6.20 -19.86 -21.32
N ILE A 760 -6.06 -19.49 -22.59
CA ILE A 760 -5.69 -18.15 -23.03
C ILE A 760 -6.74 -17.66 -24.02
N GLY A 761 -7.40 -16.56 -23.72
CA GLY A 761 -8.52 -16.02 -24.47
C GLY A 761 -8.43 -14.52 -24.67
N SER A 762 -8.61 -14.07 -25.90
CA SER A 762 -8.69 -12.66 -26.22
C SER A 762 -10.12 -12.11 -26.13
N TYR A 763 -10.22 -10.79 -26.22
CA TYR A 763 -11.49 -10.12 -26.41
C TYR A 763 -12.16 -10.51 -27.72
N TYR A 764 -13.47 -10.80 -27.66
CA TYR A 764 -14.23 -11.35 -28.79
C TYR A 764 -14.47 -10.34 -29.92
N TYR A 765 -14.27 -9.03 -29.71
CA TYR A 765 -14.28 -8.01 -30.78
C TYR A 765 -12.88 -7.56 -31.22
N SER A 766 -11.80 -8.25 -30.83
CA SER A 766 -10.48 -7.98 -31.40
C SER A 766 -10.50 -8.29 -32.90
N THR A 767 -10.37 -7.28 -33.76
CA THR A 767 -10.57 -7.40 -35.22
C THR A 767 -9.30 -7.31 -36.05
N SER A 768 -8.33 -6.49 -35.61
CA SER A 768 -7.17 -6.08 -36.41
C SER A 768 -5.87 -6.78 -36.01
N THR A 769 -5.61 -6.93 -34.71
CA THR A 769 -4.36 -7.51 -34.17
C THR A 769 -4.53 -8.98 -33.78
N PRO A 770 -3.58 -9.85 -34.19
CA PRO A 770 -3.56 -11.24 -33.73
C PRO A 770 -3.18 -11.31 -32.26
N THR A 771 -3.92 -12.09 -31.49
CA THR A 771 -3.52 -12.47 -30.12
C THR A 771 -2.40 -13.49 -30.19
N MET A 772 -1.32 -13.25 -29.47
CA MET A 772 -0.22 -14.18 -29.28
C MET A 772 -0.50 -15.00 -28.02
N ALA A 773 -0.64 -16.32 -28.15
CA ALA A 773 -0.86 -17.21 -27.02
C ALA A 773 0.24 -18.26 -26.99
N THR A 774 0.92 -18.42 -25.86
CA THR A 774 1.98 -19.41 -25.72
C THR A 774 1.74 -20.28 -24.48
N VAL A 775 1.81 -21.60 -24.64
CA VAL A 775 1.87 -22.55 -23.52
C VAL A 775 3.17 -23.34 -23.63
N VAL A 776 3.98 -23.32 -22.57
CA VAL A 776 5.19 -24.14 -22.43
C VAL A 776 4.98 -25.10 -21.27
N TYR A 777 5.12 -26.39 -21.53
CA TYR A 777 4.93 -27.43 -20.53
C TYR A 777 6.03 -28.49 -20.67
N LYS A 778 7.09 -28.40 -19.87
CA LYS A 778 8.34 -29.13 -20.13
C LYS A 778 8.96 -29.76 -18.89
N GLY A 779 9.38 -31.01 -18.99
CA GLY A 779 10.16 -31.69 -17.93
C GLY A 779 9.37 -31.90 -16.64
N ASN A 780 8.05 -31.86 -16.71
CA ASN A 780 7.19 -32.01 -15.55
C ASN A 780 7.00 -33.49 -15.21
N THR A 781 6.99 -33.80 -13.91
CA THR A 781 6.77 -35.17 -13.43
C THR A 781 5.36 -35.28 -12.85
N HIS A 782 4.58 -36.25 -13.34
CA HIS A 782 3.27 -36.58 -12.79
C HIS A 782 3.40 -37.84 -11.94
N THR A 783 3.10 -37.73 -10.65
CA THR A 783 3.22 -38.87 -9.72
C THR A 783 1.89 -39.56 -9.44
N SER A 784 0.77 -38.88 -9.70
CA SER A 784 -0.53 -39.52 -9.68
C SER A 784 -0.73 -40.41 -10.92
N PRO A 785 -1.18 -41.67 -10.73
CA PRO A 785 -1.49 -42.57 -11.84
C PRO A 785 -2.73 -42.16 -12.62
N SER A 786 -3.54 -41.19 -12.19
CA SER A 786 -4.78 -40.79 -12.86
C SER A 786 -4.92 -39.27 -12.93
N ILE A 787 -4.41 -38.66 -14.01
CA ILE A 787 -4.71 -37.24 -14.29
C ILE A 787 -6.10 -37.19 -14.93
N GLY A 788 -7.09 -36.72 -14.18
CA GLY A 788 -8.51 -36.79 -14.52
C GLY A 788 -8.88 -36.47 -15.98
N ASN A 789 -8.21 -35.57 -16.69
CA ASN A 789 -8.38 -35.41 -18.16
C ASN A 789 -7.06 -35.06 -18.88
N GLY A 790 -5.92 -35.60 -18.42
CA GLY A 790 -4.63 -35.27 -19.00
C GLY A 790 -4.33 -33.76 -18.96
N ILE A 791 -3.75 -33.21 -20.04
CA ILE A 791 -3.49 -31.77 -20.17
C ILE A 791 -4.54 -31.12 -21.08
N HIS A 792 -5.28 -30.13 -20.56
CA HIS A 792 -6.30 -29.39 -21.31
C HIS A 792 -5.81 -27.98 -21.63
N ILE A 793 -5.58 -27.69 -22.92
CA ILE A 793 -5.15 -26.38 -23.40
C ILE A 793 -6.21 -25.80 -24.34
N GLU A 794 -6.71 -24.60 -24.02
CA GLU A 794 -7.56 -23.84 -24.94
C GLU A 794 -6.98 -22.45 -25.25
N MET A 795 -6.89 -22.11 -26.52
CA MET A 795 -6.43 -20.81 -26.98
C MET A 795 -7.48 -20.18 -27.91
N TYR A 796 -7.91 -18.96 -27.58
CA TYR A 796 -8.89 -18.22 -28.36
C TYR A 796 -8.39 -16.84 -28.73
N GLY A 797 -8.44 -16.50 -30.00
CA GLY A 797 -8.30 -15.13 -30.50
C GLY A 797 -9.66 -14.48 -30.75
N GLY A 798 -9.65 -13.20 -31.12
CA GLY A 798 -10.84 -12.46 -31.49
C GLY A 798 -11.24 -12.88 -32.88
N SER A 799 -10.73 -12.14 -33.88
CA SER A 799 -10.73 -12.54 -35.29
C SER A 799 -9.51 -13.39 -35.65
N ARG A 800 -8.37 -13.16 -35.00
CA ARG A 800 -7.08 -13.79 -35.33
C ARG A 800 -6.37 -14.31 -34.07
N LEU A 801 -5.82 -15.52 -34.17
CA LEU A 801 -5.03 -16.16 -33.14
C LEU A 801 -3.71 -16.65 -33.73
N THR A 802 -2.60 -16.38 -33.04
CA THR A 802 -1.31 -17.05 -33.24
C THR A 802 -0.96 -17.80 -31.95
N GLY A 803 -1.20 -19.11 -31.94
CA GLY A 803 -1.03 -19.96 -30.77
C GLY A 803 0.18 -20.89 -30.88
N ASN A 804 1.05 -20.91 -29.87
CA ASN A 804 2.19 -21.81 -29.80
C ASN A 804 2.10 -22.67 -28.55
N ILE A 805 2.23 -23.98 -28.70
CA ILE A 805 2.23 -24.95 -27.61
C ILE A 805 3.51 -25.78 -27.72
N ASP A 806 4.27 -25.87 -26.63
CA ASP A 806 5.47 -26.70 -26.55
C ASP A 806 5.36 -27.62 -25.34
N ILE A 807 5.28 -28.93 -25.60
CA ILE A 807 5.09 -29.98 -24.62
C ILE A 807 6.27 -30.95 -24.74
N GLN A 808 7.06 -31.13 -23.68
CA GLN A 808 8.28 -31.94 -23.76
C GLN A 808 8.54 -32.76 -22.50
N ASP A 809 9.12 -33.95 -22.68
CA ASP A 809 9.66 -34.79 -21.61
C ASP A 809 8.63 -35.08 -20.52
N MET A 810 7.59 -35.84 -20.86
CA MET A 810 6.46 -36.09 -19.99
C MET A 810 5.95 -37.51 -20.05
N ASP A 811 5.41 -37.95 -18.91
CA ASP A 811 4.63 -39.17 -18.80
C ASP A 811 3.21 -38.84 -18.30
N ILE A 812 2.18 -39.31 -19.00
CA ILE A 812 0.75 -39.17 -18.67
C ILE A 812 0.14 -40.56 -18.52
N PHE A 813 -0.38 -40.87 -17.34
CA PHE A 813 -0.96 -42.18 -17.02
C PHE A 813 -2.46 -42.08 -16.75
N ASP A 814 -3.19 -43.05 -17.29
CA ASP A 814 -4.62 -43.35 -17.12
C ASP A 814 -5.57 -42.12 -17.05
N PRO A 815 -5.54 -41.17 -18.01
CA PRO A 815 -6.39 -39.99 -17.92
C PRO A 815 -7.86 -40.32 -18.23
N LEU A 816 -8.81 -39.70 -17.50
CA LEU A 816 -10.26 -39.97 -17.67
C LEU A 816 -10.88 -39.31 -18.92
N GLY A 817 -10.09 -38.54 -19.67
CA GLY A 817 -10.46 -37.94 -20.95
C GLY A 817 -9.40 -38.22 -22.01
N HIS A 818 -8.98 -37.15 -22.70
CA HIS A 818 -7.83 -37.20 -23.60
C HIS A 818 -6.51 -37.21 -22.82
N GLY A 819 -5.44 -37.73 -23.40
CA GLY A 819 -4.09 -37.53 -22.85
C GLY A 819 -3.64 -36.08 -22.97
N ILE A 820 -3.70 -35.54 -24.19
CA ILE A 820 -3.48 -34.12 -24.48
C ILE A 820 -4.67 -33.61 -25.28
N TYR A 821 -5.37 -32.60 -24.74
CA TYR A 821 -6.42 -31.88 -25.43
C TYR A 821 -5.95 -30.47 -25.77
N VAL A 822 -5.96 -30.15 -27.06
CA VAL A 822 -5.64 -28.82 -27.57
C VAL A 822 -6.80 -28.30 -28.39
N LYS A 823 -7.28 -27.11 -28.03
CA LYS A 823 -8.27 -26.39 -28.80
C LYS A 823 -7.79 -25.00 -29.16
N PHE A 824 -7.78 -24.70 -30.45
CA PHE A 824 -7.63 -23.34 -30.94
C PHE A 824 -8.97 -22.80 -31.41
N GLY A 825 -9.17 -21.50 -31.33
CA GLY A 825 -10.37 -20.91 -31.92
C GLY A 825 -10.41 -19.40 -32.01
N THR A 826 -11.51 -18.92 -32.58
CA THR A 826 -11.81 -17.49 -32.72
C THR A 826 -13.20 -17.18 -32.18
N LEU A 827 -13.32 -16.12 -31.38
CA LEU A 827 -14.57 -15.71 -30.70
C LEU A 827 -15.40 -14.69 -31.50
N TYR A 828 -14.88 -14.13 -32.60
CA TYR A 828 -15.51 -13.05 -33.37
C TYR A 828 -16.78 -13.45 -34.12
N ARG A 829 -17.82 -12.63 -34.00
CA ARG A 829 -19.19 -12.89 -34.49
C ARG A 829 -19.57 -12.17 -35.80
N TYR A 830 -18.71 -11.35 -36.40
CA TYR A 830 -19.02 -10.66 -37.67
C TYR A 830 -18.26 -11.26 -38.86
N THR A 831 -18.66 -10.86 -40.07
CA THR A 831 -18.23 -11.35 -41.39
C THR A 831 -16.79 -10.96 -41.81
N GLY A 832 -15.89 -10.75 -40.84
CA GLY A 832 -14.47 -10.47 -41.11
C GLY A 832 -13.67 -11.74 -41.40
N SER A 833 -12.47 -11.59 -41.97
CA SER A 833 -11.50 -12.69 -42.12
C SER A 833 -11.12 -13.23 -40.74
N LYS A 834 -11.24 -14.55 -40.54
CA LYS A 834 -10.85 -15.21 -39.29
C LYS A 834 -9.71 -16.15 -39.55
N SER A 835 -8.69 -16.13 -38.71
CA SER A 835 -7.53 -16.99 -38.90
C SER A 835 -7.01 -17.53 -37.58
N VAL A 836 -6.86 -18.86 -37.51
CA VAL A 836 -6.05 -19.53 -36.49
C VAL A 836 -4.75 -19.95 -37.15
N SER A 837 -3.62 -19.52 -36.61
CA SER A 837 -2.30 -20.03 -37.00
C SER A 837 -1.55 -20.47 -35.77
N GLY A 838 -0.63 -21.42 -35.89
CA GLY A 838 0.10 -21.86 -34.72
C GLY A 838 0.96 -23.09 -34.89
N LYS A 839 1.70 -23.42 -33.83
CA LYS A 839 2.50 -24.63 -33.72
C LYS A 839 2.15 -25.40 -32.45
N VAL A 840 2.00 -26.71 -32.55
CA VAL A 840 1.97 -27.62 -31.38
C VAL A 840 3.17 -28.55 -31.48
N ASN A 841 4.17 -28.37 -30.62
CA ASN A 841 5.34 -29.23 -30.56
C ASN A 841 5.21 -30.18 -29.37
N MET A 842 5.27 -31.49 -29.63
CA MET A 842 5.24 -32.55 -28.62
C MET A 842 6.47 -33.45 -28.82
N VAL A 843 7.33 -33.53 -27.82
CA VAL A 843 8.58 -34.31 -27.90
C VAL A 843 8.75 -35.18 -26.66
N ASN A 844 9.04 -36.46 -26.84
CA ASN A 844 9.27 -37.39 -25.74
C ASN A 844 8.10 -37.41 -24.73
N VAL A 845 6.89 -37.62 -25.26
CA VAL A 845 5.65 -37.71 -24.48
C VAL A 845 5.17 -39.17 -24.47
N ASP A 846 5.00 -39.77 -23.29
CA ASP A 846 4.43 -41.11 -23.11
C ASP A 846 3.01 -41.01 -22.52
N ILE A 847 2.00 -41.33 -23.31
CA ILE A 847 0.58 -41.31 -22.92
C ILE A 847 0.08 -42.75 -22.82
N ARG A 848 -0.43 -43.15 -21.65
CA ARG A 848 -0.89 -44.52 -21.41
C ARG A 848 -2.33 -44.55 -20.90
N ASN A 849 -3.13 -45.40 -21.56
CA ASN A 849 -4.53 -45.74 -21.30
C ASN A 849 -5.50 -44.54 -21.10
N PRO A 850 -5.51 -43.52 -21.97
CA PRO A 850 -6.57 -42.52 -21.91
C PRO A 850 -7.94 -43.16 -22.15
N LEU A 851 -8.97 -42.66 -21.47
CA LEU A 851 -10.34 -43.13 -21.69
C LEU A 851 -10.85 -42.74 -23.07
N GLU A 852 -10.43 -41.57 -23.58
CA GLU A 852 -10.72 -41.06 -24.92
C GLU A 852 -9.50 -41.18 -25.84
N ASP A 853 -9.05 -40.08 -26.46
CA ASP A 853 -7.95 -40.09 -27.44
C ASP A 853 -6.59 -39.80 -26.78
N GLY A 854 -5.50 -40.29 -27.38
CA GLY A 854 -4.14 -39.98 -26.93
C GLY A 854 -3.84 -38.50 -27.06
N VAL A 855 -3.92 -37.99 -28.29
CA VAL A 855 -3.76 -36.56 -28.60
C VAL A 855 -4.96 -36.09 -29.41
N TYR A 856 -5.60 -35.01 -28.96
CA TYR A 856 -6.74 -34.38 -29.63
C TYR A 856 -6.44 -32.91 -29.93
N ILE A 857 -6.40 -32.54 -31.21
CA ILE A 857 -6.14 -31.16 -31.66
C ILE A 857 -7.31 -30.68 -32.50
N HIS A 858 -7.99 -29.63 -32.05
CA HIS A 858 -9.17 -29.11 -32.72
C HIS A 858 -9.09 -27.61 -32.95
N THR A 859 -9.49 -27.17 -34.15
CA THR A 859 -9.69 -25.74 -34.44
C THR A 859 -11.18 -25.44 -34.55
N SER A 860 -11.61 -24.33 -33.93
CA SER A 860 -13.03 -23.95 -33.89
C SER A 860 -13.24 -22.48 -34.19
N HIS A 861 -14.10 -22.19 -35.16
CA HIS A 861 -14.50 -20.82 -35.49
C HIS A 861 -15.96 -20.59 -35.13
N ARG A 862 -16.24 -19.58 -34.28
CA ARG A 862 -17.60 -19.27 -33.84
C ARG A 862 -18.59 -18.99 -34.98
N GLN A 863 -18.13 -18.50 -36.13
CA GLN A 863 -18.87 -18.65 -37.38
C GLN A 863 -17.94 -19.29 -38.43
N PRO A 864 -18.34 -20.41 -39.05
CA PRO A 864 -17.49 -21.15 -39.98
C PRO A 864 -17.16 -20.40 -41.28
N SER A 865 -18.05 -19.50 -41.74
CA SER A 865 -17.86 -18.80 -43.02
C SER A 865 -16.68 -17.83 -42.97
N GLY A 866 -15.70 -18.03 -43.88
CA GLY A 866 -14.51 -17.17 -43.99
C GLY A 866 -13.43 -17.42 -42.94
N GLY A 867 -13.53 -18.52 -42.18
CA GLY A 867 -12.46 -19.01 -41.30
C GLY A 867 -11.34 -19.70 -42.09
N SER A 868 -10.12 -19.59 -41.59
CA SER A 868 -8.94 -20.31 -42.09
C SER A 868 -8.10 -20.80 -40.91
N SER A 869 -7.66 -22.03 -40.98
CA SER A 869 -6.73 -22.64 -40.01
C SER A 869 -5.45 -22.99 -40.74
N THR A 870 -4.32 -22.45 -40.30
CA THR A 870 -2.97 -22.76 -40.81
C THR A 870 -2.09 -23.13 -39.63
N GLY A 871 -2.27 -24.35 -39.15
CA GLY A 871 -1.55 -24.90 -38.01
C GLY A 871 -0.62 -26.04 -38.39
N PHE A 872 0.48 -26.16 -37.66
CA PHE A 872 1.40 -27.29 -37.76
C PHE A 872 1.57 -27.96 -36.40
N TYR A 873 1.50 -29.28 -36.32
CA TYR A 873 1.90 -30.02 -35.12
C TYR A 873 3.06 -30.97 -35.40
N SER A 874 3.87 -31.25 -34.38
CA SER A 874 4.92 -32.27 -34.42
C SER A 874 4.78 -33.18 -33.20
N LEU A 875 4.71 -34.50 -33.42
CA LEU A 875 4.76 -35.52 -32.37
C LEU A 875 6.00 -36.39 -32.59
N LEU A 876 7.02 -36.19 -31.75
CA LEU A 876 8.36 -36.73 -31.95
C LEU A 876 8.76 -37.62 -30.78
N ASN A 877 9.39 -38.77 -31.06
CA ASN A 877 9.96 -39.66 -30.04
C ASN A 877 8.98 -40.06 -28.93
N SER A 878 7.70 -40.23 -29.27
CA SER A 878 6.61 -40.33 -28.29
C SER A 878 6.00 -41.73 -28.26
N ARG A 879 5.17 -42.00 -27.26
CA ARG A 879 4.41 -43.24 -27.15
C ARG A 879 2.96 -42.91 -26.80
N VAL A 880 2.02 -43.57 -27.49
CA VAL A 880 0.60 -43.53 -27.16
C VAL A 880 0.10 -44.96 -27.05
N GLN A 881 -0.44 -45.32 -25.90
CA GLN A 881 -0.93 -46.66 -25.63
C GLN A 881 -2.36 -46.63 -25.07
N GLY A 882 -3.21 -47.57 -25.49
CA GLY A 882 -4.48 -47.85 -24.79
C GLY A 882 -5.62 -46.86 -25.05
N ALA A 883 -5.42 -45.89 -25.96
CA ALA A 883 -6.38 -44.87 -26.33
C ALA A 883 -7.48 -45.38 -27.28
N ASN A 884 -8.60 -44.64 -27.39
CA ASN A 884 -9.57 -44.83 -28.47
C ASN A 884 -8.88 -44.53 -29.81
N THR A 885 -8.59 -43.26 -30.07
CA THR A 885 -7.73 -42.86 -31.20
C THR A 885 -6.33 -42.52 -30.71
N GLY A 886 -5.29 -42.92 -31.46
CA GLY A 886 -3.90 -42.52 -31.14
C GLY A 886 -3.71 -41.01 -31.21
N ILE A 887 -4.00 -40.42 -32.37
CA ILE A 887 -4.03 -38.97 -32.59
C ILE A 887 -5.21 -38.57 -33.47
N LYS A 888 -5.89 -37.48 -33.08
CA LYS A 888 -7.09 -36.96 -33.73
C LYS A 888 -6.95 -35.47 -34.00
N THR A 889 -7.00 -35.04 -35.26
CA THR A 889 -6.77 -33.64 -35.64
C THR A 889 -7.83 -33.06 -36.57
N PHE A 890 -8.18 -31.78 -36.40
CA PHE A 890 -9.14 -31.05 -37.24
C PHE A 890 -8.54 -29.75 -37.81
N ASP A 891 -8.43 -29.69 -39.14
CA ASP A 891 -7.86 -28.59 -39.93
C ASP A 891 -6.43 -28.18 -39.52
N PHE A 892 -5.66 -29.15 -39.03
CA PHE A 892 -4.26 -29.00 -38.65
C PHE A 892 -3.40 -30.00 -39.42
N SER A 893 -2.33 -29.50 -40.04
CA SER A 893 -1.31 -30.36 -40.65
C SER A 893 -0.21 -30.66 -39.64
N GLY A 894 0.60 -31.67 -39.88
CA GLY A 894 1.69 -31.97 -38.97
C GLY A 894 2.57 -33.14 -39.39
N GLU A 895 3.49 -33.48 -38.49
CA GLU A 895 4.35 -34.64 -38.65
C GLU A 895 4.37 -35.51 -37.38
N ILE A 896 4.58 -36.81 -37.59
CA ILE A 896 4.78 -37.79 -36.54
C ILE A 896 6.08 -38.51 -36.85
N ARG A 897 7.03 -38.54 -35.91
CA ARG A 897 8.33 -39.19 -36.09
C ARG A 897 8.69 -40.06 -34.90
N ASN A 898 9.26 -41.24 -35.15
CA ASN A 898 9.75 -42.16 -34.12
C ASN A 898 8.74 -42.36 -32.96
N THR A 899 7.45 -42.47 -33.31
CA THR A 899 6.37 -42.58 -32.33
C THR A 899 5.76 -43.98 -32.37
N ARG A 900 5.44 -44.53 -31.20
CA ARG A 900 4.85 -45.86 -31.06
C ARG A 900 3.41 -45.78 -30.63
N PHE A 901 2.54 -46.41 -31.42
CA PHE A 901 1.12 -46.57 -31.10
C PHE A 901 0.85 -48.03 -30.76
N SER A 902 0.17 -48.30 -29.65
CA SER A 902 -0.11 -49.68 -29.23
C SER A 902 -1.44 -49.81 -28.49
N ASN A 903 -2.10 -50.97 -28.61
CA ASN A 903 -3.35 -51.28 -27.92
C ASN A 903 -4.46 -50.22 -28.11
N LEU A 904 -4.57 -49.64 -29.32
CA LEU A 904 -5.61 -48.65 -29.62
C LEU A 904 -6.97 -49.33 -29.88
N ARG A 905 -8.07 -48.66 -29.53
CA ARG A 905 -9.44 -49.23 -29.66
C ARG A 905 -10.11 -48.91 -30.99
N GLU A 906 -9.75 -47.77 -31.60
CA GLU A 906 -10.28 -47.28 -32.88
C GLU A 906 -9.12 -47.00 -33.85
N GLU A 907 -8.98 -45.78 -34.38
CA GLU A 907 -7.94 -45.42 -35.34
C GLU A 907 -6.57 -45.09 -34.69
N THR A 908 -5.46 -45.42 -35.36
CA THR A 908 -4.14 -44.90 -34.95
C THR A 908 -4.00 -43.41 -35.23
N ILE A 909 -4.45 -43.00 -36.43
CA ILE A 909 -4.41 -41.60 -36.87
C ILE A 909 -5.74 -41.26 -37.52
N TYR A 910 -6.39 -40.22 -37.02
CA TYR A 910 -7.56 -39.61 -37.62
C TYR A 910 -7.28 -38.14 -37.94
N THR A 911 -7.57 -37.71 -39.16
CA THR A 911 -7.53 -36.29 -39.54
C THR A 911 -8.73 -35.86 -40.36
N TYR A 912 -9.21 -34.65 -40.08
CA TYR A 912 -10.23 -33.95 -40.85
C TYR A 912 -9.59 -32.72 -41.50
N GLY A 913 -9.46 -32.69 -42.82
CA GLY A 913 -8.94 -31.52 -43.56
C GLY A 913 -7.43 -31.23 -43.48
N GLY A 914 -6.66 -31.94 -42.63
CA GLY A 914 -5.21 -31.74 -42.44
C GLY A 914 -4.32 -32.71 -43.22
N VAL A 915 -3.05 -32.34 -43.44
CA VAL A 915 -2.02 -33.23 -44.02
C VAL A 915 -1.04 -33.68 -42.94
N ILE A 916 -0.93 -35.00 -42.73
CA ILE A 916 -0.05 -35.60 -41.72
C ILE A 916 1.04 -36.42 -42.42
N ASP A 917 2.31 -36.08 -42.18
CA ASP A 917 3.45 -36.88 -42.61
C ASP A 917 3.98 -37.76 -41.47
N VAL A 918 4.01 -39.07 -41.67
CA VAL A 918 4.44 -40.05 -40.66
C VAL A 918 5.76 -40.67 -41.07
N TYR A 919 6.77 -40.54 -40.23
CA TYR A 919 8.14 -41.04 -40.43
C TYR A 919 8.49 -42.03 -39.32
N GLU A 920 9.15 -43.14 -39.66
CA GLU A 920 9.84 -44.01 -38.68
C GLU A 920 8.95 -44.44 -37.48
N SER A 921 7.63 -44.53 -37.67
CA SER A 921 6.65 -44.70 -36.58
C SER A 921 5.88 -46.00 -36.73
N GLN A 922 5.55 -46.63 -35.61
CA GLN A 922 4.80 -47.88 -35.56
C GLN A 922 3.31 -47.56 -35.51
N VAL A 923 2.69 -47.43 -36.69
CA VAL A 923 1.26 -47.10 -36.83
C VAL A 923 0.34 -48.31 -36.96
N GLY A 924 0.85 -49.54 -36.85
CA GLY A 924 0.04 -50.75 -37.02
C GLY A 924 -0.33 -51.06 -38.49
N PRO A 925 -1.35 -51.90 -38.74
CA PRO A 925 -1.75 -52.30 -40.10
C PRO A 925 -2.22 -51.11 -40.95
N ILE A 926 -1.72 -51.02 -42.18
CA ILE A 926 -2.13 -49.98 -43.15
C ILE A 926 -3.52 -50.35 -43.70
N SER A 927 -4.57 -49.80 -43.11
CA SER A 927 -5.97 -50.04 -43.46
C SER A 927 -6.86 -48.84 -43.13
N GLU A 928 -8.01 -48.72 -43.79
CA GLU A 928 -8.96 -47.60 -43.59
C GLU A 928 -9.59 -47.60 -42.18
N GLN A 929 -9.59 -48.75 -41.50
CA GLN A 929 -10.03 -48.86 -40.10
C GLN A 929 -9.02 -48.28 -39.11
N ASN A 930 -7.75 -48.16 -39.51
CA ASN A 930 -6.66 -47.77 -38.64
C ASN A 930 -6.08 -46.39 -38.98
N LEU A 931 -6.16 -45.98 -40.25
CA LEU A 931 -5.73 -44.68 -40.74
C LEU A 931 -6.90 -44.05 -41.48
N ARG A 932 -7.42 -42.94 -40.96
CA ARG A 932 -8.63 -42.32 -41.49
C ARG A 932 -8.44 -40.85 -41.81
N VAL A 933 -8.92 -40.47 -43.00
CA VAL A 933 -8.90 -39.09 -43.50
C VAL A 933 -10.30 -38.72 -43.95
N ASP A 934 -10.84 -37.66 -43.37
CA ASP A 934 -12.11 -37.07 -43.79
C ASP A 934 -11.82 -35.69 -44.44
N GLU A 935 -12.60 -35.30 -45.47
CA GLU A 935 -12.41 -34.07 -46.27
C GLU A 935 -11.03 -33.89 -46.95
N LYS A 936 -10.64 -32.70 -47.42
CA LYS A 936 -9.47 -32.48 -48.30
C LYS A 936 -8.06 -32.73 -47.68
N GLY A 937 -7.95 -33.56 -46.64
CA GLY A 937 -6.70 -33.92 -45.96
C GLY A 937 -5.92 -35.07 -46.61
N ALA A 938 -4.82 -35.49 -45.96
CA ALA A 938 -4.05 -36.68 -46.33
C ALA A 938 -3.21 -37.23 -45.15
N ILE A 939 -2.98 -38.54 -45.08
CA ILE A 939 -1.94 -39.14 -44.24
C ILE A 939 -0.90 -39.79 -45.15
N ARG A 940 0.38 -39.43 -45.02
CA ARG A 940 1.48 -39.94 -45.85
C ARG A 940 2.44 -40.73 -44.98
N LEU A 941 2.69 -41.98 -45.36
CA LEU A 941 3.62 -42.86 -44.65
C LEU A 941 4.95 -42.91 -45.37
N TRP A 942 6.00 -42.47 -44.68
CA TRP A 942 7.36 -42.38 -45.16
C TRP A 942 8.24 -43.43 -44.47
N PHE A 943 8.91 -44.24 -45.26
CA PHE A 943 9.77 -45.33 -44.77
C PHE A 943 11.18 -45.24 -45.36
N GLU A 944 12.16 -45.77 -44.65
CA GLU A 944 13.53 -45.90 -45.13
C GLU A 944 13.73 -47.17 -45.97
N LEU A 945 14.53 -47.08 -47.04
CA LEU A 945 15.02 -48.23 -47.79
C LEU A 945 16.54 -48.25 -47.79
N ARG A 946 17.15 -49.30 -47.23
CA ARG A 946 18.58 -49.58 -47.34
C ARG A 946 18.81 -50.66 -48.39
N VAL A 947 19.65 -50.37 -49.37
CA VAL A 947 19.98 -51.30 -50.46
C VAL A 947 21.44 -51.71 -50.35
N LYS A 948 21.66 -52.99 -50.10
CA LYS A 948 22.99 -53.61 -50.17
C LYS A 948 23.11 -54.36 -51.49
N VAL A 949 24.23 -54.21 -52.19
CA VAL A 949 24.52 -55.00 -53.39
C VAL A 949 25.72 -55.88 -53.11
N VAL A 950 25.53 -57.18 -53.31
CA VAL A 950 26.55 -58.20 -53.05
C VAL A 950 26.82 -59.03 -54.29
N TRP A 951 28.06 -59.50 -54.41
CA TRP A 951 28.47 -60.37 -55.51
C TRP A 951 28.10 -61.83 -55.20
N ARG A 952 27.22 -62.42 -56.02
CA ARG A 952 26.69 -63.79 -55.86
C ARG A 952 25.97 -63.99 -54.51
N ASP A 953 26.23 -65.11 -53.85
CA ASP A 953 25.62 -65.51 -52.58
C ASP A 953 26.50 -65.18 -51.36
N ASN A 954 27.58 -64.41 -51.52
CA ASN A 954 28.45 -64.05 -50.41
C ASN A 954 28.01 -62.70 -49.80
N PRO A 955 27.32 -62.69 -48.64
CA PRO A 955 26.86 -61.45 -48.02
C PRO A 955 27.99 -60.53 -47.55
N ASP A 956 29.23 -61.05 -47.45
CA ASP A 956 30.41 -60.30 -47.01
C ASP A 956 31.20 -59.65 -48.16
N GLN A 957 30.79 -59.89 -49.43
CA GLN A 957 31.46 -59.36 -50.61
C GLN A 957 30.59 -58.32 -51.33
N PHE A 958 30.68 -57.07 -50.87
CA PHE A 958 29.98 -55.91 -51.42
C PHE A 958 30.56 -55.48 -52.77
N VAL A 959 29.69 -54.94 -53.62
CA VAL A 959 30.08 -54.47 -54.96
C VAL A 959 30.18 -52.94 -54.94
N ASP A 960 31.32 -52.45 -54.48
CA ASP A 960 31.67 -51.02 -54.46
C ASP A 960 31.71 -50.44 -55.90
N GLY A 961 31.10 -49.28 -56.09
CA GLY A 961 30.89 -48.60 -57.37
C GLY A 961 29.60 -48.99 -58.10
N THR A 962 28.72 -49.81 -57.50
CA THR A 962 27.40 -50.13 -58.09
C THR A 962 26.50 -48.92 -58.06
N THR A 963 25.89 -48.56 -59.19
CA THR A 963 24.83 -47.55 -59.25
C THR A 963 23.48 -48.19 -58.93
N VAL A 964 22.77 -47.67 -57.94
CA VAL A 964 21.43 -48.08 -57.55
C VAL A 964 20.44 -46.99 -57.92
N GLU A 965 19.41 -47.35 -58.67
CA GLU A 965 18.29 -46.51 -59.04
C GLU A 965 17.01 -47.04 -58.39
N ILE A 966 16.20 -46.15 -57.82
CA ILE A 966 14.87 -46.48 -57.29
C ILE A 966 13.81 -45.81 -58.15
N LYS A 967 12.82 -46.59 -58.58
CA LYS A 967 11.57 -46.13 -59.19
C LYS A 967 10.38 -46.53 -58.33
N ASP A 968 9.33 -45.72 -58.32
CA ASP A 968 8.02 -46.16 -57.82
C ASP A 968 7.25 -46.99 -58.87
N ASN A 969 6.07 -47.47 -58.50
CA ASN A 969 5.17 -48.22 -59.39
C ASN A 969 4.64 -47.41 -60.59
N SER A 970 4.88 -46.09 -60.63
CA SER A 970 4.59 -45.23 -61.79
C SER A 970 5.80 -45.06 -62.72
N TRP A 971 6.90 -45.76 -62.46
CA TRP A 971 8.18 -45.65 -63.16
C TRP A 971 8.88 -44.30 -62.99
N THR A 972 8.45 -43.50 -62.00
CA THR A 972 9.12 -42.24 -61.66
C THR A 972 10.40 -42.55 -60.90
N ILE A 973 11.54 -42.09 -61.41
CA ILE A 973 12.83 -42.21 -60.72
C ILE A 973 12.79 -41.30 -59.49
N LEU A 974 12.95 -41.90 -58.31
CA LEU A 974 12.94 -41.20 -57.02
C LEU A 974 14.36 -40.87 -56.54
N GLY A 975 15.35 -41.63 -56.97
CA GLY A 975 16.74 -41.38 -56.65
C GLY A 975 17.68 -42.35 -57.39
N VAL A 976 18.90 -41.88 -57.63
CA VAL A 976 20.01 -42.66 -58.18
C VAL A 976 21.22 -42.38 -57.31
N ASN A 977 21.88 -43.40 -56.80
CA ASN A 977 23.02 -43.24 -55.90
C ASN A 977 23.98 -44.44 -56.02
N SER A 978 25.26 -44.25 -55.74
CA SER A 978 26.26 -45.33 -55.79
C SER A 978 26.42 -46.01 -54.43
N ILE A 979 26.85 -47.28 -54.45
CA ILE A 979 27.33 -47.98 -53.26
C ILE A 979 28.81 -47.71 -53.15
N ASP A 980 29.20 -46.95 -52.13
CA ASP A 980 30.57 -46.50 -51.92
C ASP A 980 31.26 -47.24 -50.75
N ASP A 981 30.53 -48.08 -50.00
CA ASP A 981 31.04 -48.88 -48.89
C ASP A 981 30.20 -50.14 -48.58
N MET A 982 30.55 -50.83 -47.49
CA MET A 982 29.89 -52.06 -47.03
C MET A 982 28.53 -51.84 -46.34
N GLU A 983 28.17 -50.61 -45.98
CA GLU A 983 26.87 -50.33 -45.36
C GLU A 983 25.73 -50.31 -46.39
N GLY A 984 26.08 -50.21 -47.68
CA GLY A 984 25.16 -50.10 -48.80
C GLY A 984 24.72 -48.65 -49.02
N VAL A 985 23.67 -48.46 -49.81
CA VAL A 985 23.11 -47.14 -50.07
C VAL A 985 21.78 -46.96 -49.36
N LEU A 986 21.66 -45.85 -48.62
CA LEU A 986 20.45 -45.50 -47.87
C LEU A 986 19.61 -44.49 -48.66
N PHE A 987 18.36 -44.84 -48.91
CA PHE A 987 17.34 -43.92 -49.41
C PHE A 987 16.37 -43.60 -48.27
N THR A 988 16.54 -42.42 -47.68
CA THR A 988 15.72 -41.93 -46.57
C THR A 988 14.38 -41.39 -47.07
N ASN A 989 13.29 -41.64 -46.33
CA ASN A 989 11.97 -41.03 -46.51
C ASN A 989 11.33 -41.26 -47.89
N LEU A 990 10.97 -42.50 -48.21
CA LEU A 990 10.15 -42.84 -49.38
C LEU A 990 8.66 -42.89 -49.01
N ASN A 991 7.83 -42.02 -49.60
CA ASN A 991 6.37 -42.03 -49.40
C ASN A 991 5.74 -43.26 -50.06
N SER A 992 5.48 -44.29 -49.25
CA SER A 992 5.00 -45.60 -49.70
C SER A 992 3.48 -45.70 -49.78
N TYR A 993 2.78 -44.96 -48.92
CA TYR A 993 1.33 -44.94 -48.84
C TYR A 993 0.82 -43.54 -48.59
N THR A 994 -0.22 -43.16 -49.33
CA THR A 994 -0.97 -41.93 -49.09
C THR A 994 -2.43 -42.31 -48.87
N VAL A 995 -2.93 -42.06 -47.67
CA VAL A 995 -4.34 -42.20 -47.30
C VAL A 995 -5.04 -40.89 -47.62
N LEU A 996 -6.12 -40.97 -48.39
CA LEU A 996 -7.00 -39.87 -48.76
C LEU A 996 -8.45 -40.27 -48.40
N PRO A 997 -9.43 -39.35 -48.43
CA PRO A 997 -10.83 -39.69 -48.17
C PRO A 997 -11.39 -40.75 -49.12
N GLU A 998 -10.88 -40.81 -50.35
CA GLU A 998 -11.30 -41.78 -51.35
C GLU A 998 -10.71 -43.18 -51.12
N GLY A 999 -9.73 -43.32 -50.23
CA GLY A 999 -9.09 -44.59 -49.88
C GLY A 999 -7.57 -44.52 -49.76
N ILE A 1000 -6.94 -45.70 -49.71
CA ILE A 1000 -5.48 -45.85 -49.56
C ILE A 1000 -4.82 -46.04 -50.93
N PHE A 1001 -3.92 -45.12 -51.28
CA PHE A 1001 -3.11 -45.17 -52.49
C PHE A 1001 -1.70 -45.65 -52.14
N THR A 1002 -1.18 -46.60 -52.92
CA THR A 1002 0.17 -47.14 -52.69
C THR A 1002 1.10 -46.86 -53.86
N LYS A 1003 2.35 -46.51 -53.54
CA LYS A 1003 3.46 -46.45 -54.50
C LYS A 1003 4.20 -47.77 -54.65
N ASN A 1004 3.81 -48.78 -53.87
CA ASN A 1004 4.37 -50.12 -53.93
C ASN A 1004 3.87 -50.92 -55.15
N PRO A 1005 4.64 -51.92 -55.61
CA PRO A 1005 6.03 -52.17 -55.24
C PRO A 1005 6.97 -51.12 -55.85
N TYR A 1006 8.05 -50.80 -55.15
CA TYR A 1006 9.18 -50.05 -55.70
C TYR A 1006 10.06 -50.96 -56.55
N ILE A 1007 10.67 -50.42 -57.59
CA ILE A 1007 11.62 -51.13 -58.45
C ILE A 1007 13.01 -50.59 -58.12
N VAL A 1008 13.89 -51.44 -57.61
CA VAL A 1008 15.27 -51.10 -57.32
C VAL A 1008 16.17 -51.76 -58.37
N THR A 1009 16.88 -50.94 -59.13
CA THR A 1009 17.76 -51.36 -60.22
C THR A 1009 19.20 -51.12 -59.80
N ALA A 1010 20.00 -52.19 -59.68
CA ALA A 1010 21.44 -52.11 -59.45
C ALA A 1010 22.18 -52.35 -60.77
N ASP A 1011 23.04 -51.43 -61.17
CA ASP A 1011 23.92 -51.53 -62.35
C ASP A 1011 25.38 -51.42 -61.91
N TYR A 1012 26.16 -52.46 -62.19
CA TYR A 1012 27.60 -52.45 -62.04
C TYR A 1012 28.26 -52.93 -63.32
N ILE A 1013 28.95 -52.02 -64.01
CA ILE A 1013 29.71 -52.31 -65.24
C ILE A 1013 28.83 -53.05 -66.29
N GLY A 1014 27.56 -52.66 -66.42
CA GLY A 1014 26.61 -53.22 -67.38
C GLY A 1014 25.92 -54.52 -66.93
N ILE A 1015 26.20 -55.00 -65.71
CA ILE A 1015 25.40 -56.05 -65.06
C ILE A 1015 24.25 -55.36 -64.34
N VAL A 1016 23.06 -55.44 -64.93
CA VAL A 1016 21.84 -54.84 -64.38
C VAL A 1016 20.99 -55.90 -63.68
N LYS A 1017 20.61 -55.63 -62.43
CA LYS A 1017 19.65 -56.44 -61.69
C LYS A 1017 18.53 -55.57 -61.15
N GLU A 1018 17.30 -55.95 -61.45
CA GLU A 1018 16.11 -55.34 -60.88
C GLU A 1018 15.51 -56.22 -59.79
N GLN A 1019 15.06 -55.59 -58.71
CA GLN A 1019 14.31 -56.22 -57.64
C GLN A 1019 13.09 -55.36 -57.29
N GLN A 1020 11.91 -55.99 -57.28
CA GLN A 1020 10.71 -55.36 -56.76
C GLN A 1020 10.64 -55.50 -55.25
N VAL A 1021 10.33 -54.42 -54.57
CA VAL A 1021 10.34 -54.34 -53.10
C VAL A 1021 9.04 -53.71 -52.63
N GLN A 1022 8.39 -54.37 -51.68
CA GLN A 1022 7.26 -53.78 -50.95
C GLN A 1022 7.80 -53.14 -49.67
N ILE A 1023 7.74 -51.81 -49.60
CA ILE A 1023 8.14 -51.03 -48.43
C ILE A 1023 6.88 -50.77 -47.61
N LYS A 1024 6.70 -51.55 -46.54
CA LYS A 1024 5.60 -51.44 -45.55
C LYS A 1024 6.07 -50.92 -44.20
N GLU A 1025 7.38 -50.91 -44.01
CA GLU A 1025 8.14 -50.49 -42.85
C GLU A 1025 9.56 -50.14 -43.32
N ASN A 1026 10.41 -49.63 -42.43
CA ASN A 1026 11.83 -49.44 -42.76
C ASN A 1026 12.43 -50.78 -43.20
N THR A 1027 12.94 -50.84 -44.43
CA THR A 1027 13.27 -52.09 -45.12
C THR A 1027 14.75 -52.10 -45.53
N GLU A 1028 15.46 -53.19 -45.26
CA GLU A 1028 16.75 -53.48 -45.88
C GLU A 1028 16.59 -54.58 -46.93
N ILE A 1029 17.15 -54.36 -48.12
CA ILE A 1029 17.17 -55.36 -49.20
C ILE A 1029 18.60 -55.65 -49.62
N ILE A 1030 18.82 -56.88 -50.08
CA ILE A 1030 20.09 -57.34 -50.64
C ILE A 1030 19.86 -57.73 -52.10
N ILE A 1031 20.45 -56.97 -53.02
CA ILE A 1031 20.45 -57.26 -54.45
C ILE A 1031 21.71 -58.04 -54.79
N LYS A 1032 21.53 -59.23 -55.35
CA LYS A 1032 22.64 -60.11 -55.75
C LYS A 1032 22.98 -59.87 -57.22
N LEU A 1033 24.18 -59.39 -57.49
CA LEU A 1033 24.73 -59.35 -58.84
C LEU A 1033 25.39 -60.70 -59.16
N VAL A 1034 24.94 -61.31 -60.25
CA VAL A 1034 25.52 -62.55 -60.78
C VAL A 1034 25.87 -62.30 -62.22
N ASP A 1035 27.17 -62.36 -62.51
CA ASP A 1035 27.66 -62.42 -63.88
C ASP A 1035 27.41 -63.82 -64.45
N ASP A 1036 26.32 -63.99 -65.21
CA ASP A 1036 25.93 -65.26 -65.83
C ASP A 1036 26.38 -65.29 -67.30
N ILE A 1037 27.70 -65.34 -67.53
CA ILE A 1037 28.25 -65.65 -68.86
C ILE A 1037 28.07 -67.15 -69.11
N ARG A 1038 26.94 -67.54 -69.71
CA ARG A 1038 26.78 -68.93 -70.19
C ARG A 1038 27.43 -69.06 -71.57
N PRO A 1039 28.50 -69.86 -71.74
CA PRO A 1039 29.01 -70.15 -73.06
C PRO A 1039 27.98 -70.97 -73.84
N ARG A 1040 27.63 -70.52 -75.04
CA ARG A 1040 26.76 -71.28 -75.96
C ARG A 1040 27.64 -72.12 -76.87
N LEU A 1041 27.51 -73.44 -76.78
CA LEU A 1041 28.28 -74.40 -77.54
C LEU A 1041 27.35 -75.08 -78.55
N THR A 1042 27.56 -74.82 -79.84
CA THR A 1042 26.79 -75.43 -80.93
C THR A 1042 27.66 -76.48 -81.61
N VAL A 1043 27.18 -77.72 -81.68
CA VAL A 1043 27.82 -78.82 -82.44
C VAL A 1043 27.09 -78.94 -83.76
N GLU A 1044 27.76 -78.64 -84.89
CA GLU A 1044 27.10 -78.47 -86.19
C GLU A 1044 26.90 -79.77 -87.01
N SER A 1045 27.57 -80.90 -86.73
CA SER A 1045 27.39 -82.12 -87.55
C SER A 1045 28.05 -83.39 -86.96
N PRO A 1046 27.54 -84.63 -87.26
CA PRO A 1046 26.41 -84.96 -88.16
C PRO A 1046 25.13 -85.47 -87.47
N ALA A 1047 24.00 -85.28 -88.15
CA ALA A 1047 22.63 -85.52 -87.69
C ALA A 1047 22.02 -86.88 -88.13
N ASP A 1048 22.76 -87.71 -88.84
CA ASP A 1048 22.29 -88.97 -89.41
C ASP A 1048 23.42 -90.01 -89.37
N GLY A 1049 23.45 -90.79 -88.29
CA GLY A 1049 24.53 -91.70 -87.99
C GLY A 1049 24.70 -92.82 -89.02
N HIS A 1050 25.83 -92.81 -89.73
CA HIS A 1050 26.67 -93.99 -90.02
C HIS A 1050 28.12 -93.56 -90.40
N GLU A 1051 29.07 -94.26 -89.78
CA GLU A 1051 30.53 -94.44 -90.05
C GLU A 1051 31.49 -93.23 -90.14
N GLN A 1052 32.45 -93.22 -89.19
CA GLN A 1052 33.50 -92.21 -88.96
C GLN A 1052 34.78 -92.42 -89.76
N ARG A 1053 35.51 -91.34 -90.07
CA ARG A 1053 36.98 -91.36 -90.23
C ARG A 1053 37.69 -89.99 -90.15
N GLU A 1054 37.47 -89.20 -89.09
CA GLU A 1054 38.42 -88.14 -88.69
C GLU A 1054 38.55 -88.07 -87.16
N GLN A 1055 39.76 -87.81 -86.66
CA GLN A 1055 40.12 -87.84 -85.23
C GLN A 1055 39.98 -86.46 -84.53
N SER A 1056 39.26 -85.50 -85.13
CA SER A 1056 39.12 -84.15 -84.58
C SER A 1056 37.69 -83.64 -84.63
N ILE A 1057 37.13 -83.31 -83.47
CA ILE A 1057 35.91 -82.52 -83.31
C ILE A 1057 36.33 -81.05 -83.36
N THR A 1058 35.72 -80.25 -84.25
CA THR A 1058 35.94 -78.80 -84.25
C THR A 1058 34.89 -78.15 -83.37
N VAL A 1059 35.33 -77.59 -82.23
CA VAL A 1059 34.52 -76.72 -81.38
C VAL A 1059 35.01 -75.29 -81.61
N LYS A 1060 34.11 -74.39 -82.02
CA LYS A 1060 34.35 -72.94 -81.97
C LYS A 1060 33.35 -72.32 -81.01
N GLY A 1061 33.87 -71.63 -80.01
CA GLY A 1061 33.11 -70.73 -79.15
C GLY A 1061 33.88 -69.42 -79.02
N THR A 1062 33.16 -68.30 -79.09
CA THR A 1062 33.69 -66.99 -78.73
C THR A 1062 33.08 -66.64 -77.38
N VAL A 1063 33.92 -66.35 -76.38
CA VAL A 1063 33.48 -65.71 -75.13
C VAL A 1063 33.83 -64.24 -75.25
N TYR A 1064 32.85 -63.36 -75.08
CA TYR A 1064 33.09 -61.92 -75.02
C TYR A 1064 32.81 -61.48 -73.59
N ASP A 1065 33.87 -61.21 -72.84
CA ASP A 1065 33.81 -60.47 -71.60
C ASP A 1065 34.14 -59.02 -71.96
N LYS A 1066 33.22 -58.11 -71.66
CA LYS A 1066 33.40 -56.72 -72.06
C LYS A 1066 34.40 -55.99 -71.15
N HIS A 1067 34.73 -56.48 -69.94
CA HIS A 1067 35.42 -55.63 -68.95
C HIS A 1067 36.37 -56.26 -67.90
N THR A 1068 36.80 -57.54 -67.94
CA THR A 1068 37.80 -58.03 -66.96
C THR A 1068 39.27 -57.69 -67.24
N GLY A 1069 39.62 -57.04 -68.35
CA GLY A 1069 40.99 -56.55 -68.57
C GLY A 1069 42.09 -57.63 -68.52
N VAL A 1070 41.77 -58.89 -68.83
CA VAL A 1070 42.77 -59.95 -69.00
C VAL A 1070 43.01 -60.17 -70.50
N ASP A 1071 44.13 -59.64 -70.96
CA ASP A 1071 44.71 -59.85 -72.29
C ASP A 1071 44.99 -61.34 -72.53
N ARG A 1072 44.43 -61.90 -73.62
CA ARG A 1072 45.14 -62.82 -74.52
C ARG A 1072 44.59 -62.76 -75.94
#